data_AF-A0A135LGP2-F1
#
_entry.id   AF-A0A135LGP2-F1
#
_cell.length_a   1.000
_cell.length_b   1.000
_cell.length_c   1.000
_cell.angle_alpha   90.00
_cell.angle_beta   90.00
_cell.angle_gamma   90.00
#
_symmetry.space_group_name_H-M   'P 1'
#
loop_
_entity.id
_entity.type
_entity.pdbx_description
1 polymer ?
#
loop_
_entity_poly.entity_id
_entity_poly.type
_entity_poly.pdbx_seq_one_letter_code
_entity_poly.pdbx_strand_id
1 'polypeptide(L)'
;MLTRETKMSLKLLTRSGLRGQSVTTARIVPARRWSSSISQPPGSDSVRFPGAVNSKFTSEMSFLKASDLPAIPTYRVMDSDGHQVDKTRPPPDVTNEEALTWYKNMLSVSVMDVVMFEAQRQGRLSFYMVSAGEEGITVGSAAALTPDDVVFAQYREAGVFQQRGFTLKNFMSQLFANSNDTGRGRNMPVHYGQNYPRMHTISSPLATQIPQAAGAAYALKLQDLQNPNRDPRIVACYFGEGAASEGDFHAALNIAATRSCPVVFICRNNGYAISTPTLEQYRGDGIASRGVGYGIDTIRVDGNDIFAVNEAMREARRLALSEGGRPVLIEAMSYRVSHHSTSDDSFAYRARVEVEDWKRRDNPIIRLRKWLENQGIWSEEQEKQTRDEMRKAVLKEFSEAERETKPSLRDAFTDVYEEITEEQREQMTELKRILETYPDESEVEVFLDDLPPSTNRYTYEGKEQLHQILQTEVNRLVNSADTQEISEYFVIDIDPSSFDQEFLLPDPVAGLRLFYNAAIHTLILRMSTLEHSQVAGQLHTAVVLALRPMELSQKIQVYGGVNVPVGNGNFKQPDGGWGPARHTRGVPIRPGVVVEVGVSEPETKLPNDARMWVDPVRGQVDMAITVKVNPREPQLKFDTWEWDSGIQRAHVTQSCVIETSGDKTTVSHPITIPLKYIFRRSPDIPRETDIRLEKQDLIDMATMVWEV
;
A
#
# COMPACT_ATOMS: atom_id res chain seq x y z
N MET A 1 30.91 51.27 -30.64
CA MET A 1 31.37 52.23 -31.67
C MET A 1 31.07 51.62 -33.04
N LEU A 2 30.17 52.26 -33.80
CA LEU A 2 30.02 52.26 -35.27
C LEU A 2 29.91 50.90 -36.00
N THR A 3 28.69 50.42 -36.31
CA THR A 3 27.92 50.63 -37.57
C THR A 3 28.54 50.00 -38.83
N ARG A 4 27.78 49.13 -39.53
CA ARG A 4 27.22 49.41 -40.87
C ARG A 4 26.36 48.27 -41.42
N GLU A 5 25.17 48.67 -41.88
CA GLU A 5 24.24 47.93 -42.74
C GLU A 5 24.78 47.74 -44.16
N THR A 6 24.33 46.68 -44.85
CA THR A 6 24.14 46.72 -46.31
C THR A 6 22.92 45.87 -46.72
N LYS A 7 21.96 46.51 -47.40
CA LYS A 7 20.79 45.95 -48.09
C LYS A 7 21.13 45.40 -49.49
N MET A 8 20.15 44.68 -50.06
CA MET A 8 19.92 44.26 -51.48
C MET A 8 20.13 42.75 -51.72
N SER A 9 19.32 42.00 -52.48
CA SER A 9 18.30 42.33 -53.47
C SER A 9 17.32 41.16 -53.68
N LEU A 10 16.09 41.48 -54.08
CA LEU A 10 15.05 40.56 -54.56
C LEU A 10 15.38 40.09 -55.99
N LYS A 11 15.26 38.79 -56.29
CA LYS A 11 15.10 38.29 -57.67
C LYS A 11 13.85 37.41 -57.77
N LEU A 12 12.94 37.86 -58.64
CA LEU A 12 11.82 37.07 -59.16
C LEU A 12 12.33 35.94 -60.05
N LEU A 13 11.70 34.77 -59.94
CA LEU A 13 11.54 33.82 -61.04
C LEU A 13 10.13 33.23 -60.97
N THR A 14 9.36 33.51 -62.02
CA THR A 14 7.98 33.04 -62.27
C THR A 14 7.96 31.83 -63.20
N ARG A 15 6.88 31.04 -63.10
CA ARG A 15 6.31 29.97 -63.97
C ARG A 15 6.46 28.55 -63.38
N SER A 16 5.47 27.65 -63.39
CA SER A 16 4.05 27.65 -63.80
C SER A 16 3.48 26.23 -63.61
N GLY A 17 2.20 26.10 -63.20
CA GLY A 17 1.35 24.90 -63.35
C GLY A 17 1.48 23.87 -62.21
N LEU A 18 0.45 23.21 -61.67
CA LEU A 18 -0.96 23.01 -62.05
C LEU A 18 -1.75 22.52 -60.80
N ARG A 19 -3.01 22.96 -60.71
CA ARG A 19 -4.20 22.27 -60.15
C ARG A 19 -4.23 21.83 -58.68
N GLY A 20 -4.85 22.68 -57.86
CA GLY A 20 -6.20 22.45 -57.33
C GLY A 20 -6.42 21.37 -56.27
N GLN A 21 -6.30 21.75 -54.99
CA GLN A 21 -7.23 21.31 -53.94
C GLN A 21 -7.58 22.51 -53.04
N SER A 22 -8.88 22.73 -52.86
CA SER A 22 -9.45 23.79 -52.04
C SER A 22 -9.13 23.51 -50.57
N VAL A 23 -8.13 24.19 -50.02
CA VAL A 23 -7.96 24.31 -48.57
C VAL A 23 -9.03 25.27 -48.07
N THR A 24 -10.07 24.74 -47.44
CA THR A 24 -10.99 25.52 -46.60
C THR A 24 -10.17 26.17 -45.48
N THR A 25 -9.86 27.44 -45.66
CA THR A 25 -9.29 28.29 -44.62
C THR A 25 -10.25 28.30 -43.44
N ALA A 26 -9.77 27.78 -42.30
CA ALA A 26 -10.45 27.94 -41.03
C ALA A 26 -10.70 29.44 -40.83
N ARG A 27 -11.98 29.83 -40.83
CA ARG A 27 -12.39 31.17 -40.44
C ARG A 27 -11.96 31.35 -38.99
N ILE A 28 -10.90 32.13 -38.77
CA ILE A 28 -10.64 32.77 -37.49
C ILE A 28 -11.88 33.59 -37.19
N VAL A 29 -12.74 33.09 -36.29
CA VAL A 29 -13.81 33.89 -35.71
C VAL A 29 -13.10 34.96 -34.90
N PRO A 30 -13.21 36.25 -35.24
CA PRO A 30 -12.56 37.28 -34.47
C PRO A 30 -13.16 37.25 -33.06
N ALA A 31 -12.31 37.29 -32.04
CA ALA A 31 -12.74 37.54 -30.67
C ALA A 31 -13.55 38.84 -30.68
N ARG A 32 -14.89 38.73 -30.61
CA ARG A 32 -15.76 39.89 -30.46
C ARG A 32 -15.32 40.58 -29.18
N ARG A 33 -14.71 41.77 -29.29
CA ARG A 33 -14.66 42.69 -28.15
C ARG A 33 -16.10 43.05 -27.81
N TRP A 34 -16.59 42.62 -26.64
CA TRP A 34 -17.89 43.02 -26.08
C TRP A 34 -17.89 44.46 -25.54
N SER A 35 -17.10 45.36 -26.15
CA SER A 35 -17.09 46.78 -25.82
C SER A 35 -17.74 47.60 -26.93
N SER A 36 -18.83 47.09 -27.51
CA SER A 36 -19.82 47.98 -28.11
C SER A 36 -20.55 48.67 -26.97
N SER A 37 -20.58 50.00 -26.94
CA SER A 37 -21.40 50.80 -26.02
C SER A 37 -22.82 50.21 -25.98
N ILE A 38 -23.17 49.47 -24.93
CA ILE A 38 -24.53 48.99 -24.72
C ILE A 38 -25.31 50.18 -24.13
N SER A 39 -25.98 50.95 -24.99
CA SER A 39 -26.89 52.00 -24.56
C SER A 39 -28.32 51.46 -24.49
N GLN A 40 -29.04 51.82 -23.42
CA GLN A 40 -30.48 51.54 -23.28
C GLN A 40 -31.26 52.55 -24.12
N PRO A 41 -31.90 52.14 -25.23
CA PRO A 41 -32.70 53.06 -26.02
C PRO A 41 -33.95 53.48 -25.24
N PRO A 42 -34.39 54.75 -25.33
CA PRO A 42 -35.71 55.15 -24.86
C PRO A 42 -36.80 54.26 -25.47
N GLY A 43 -37.74 53.77 -24.65
CA GLY A 43 -38.85 52.92 -25.10
C GLY A 43 -38.52 51.44 -25.31
N SER A 44 -37.35 50.96 -24.88
CA SER A 44 -37.00 49.53 -24.97
C SER A 44 -37.90 48.66 -24.07
N ASP A 45 -38.35 47.52 -24.60
CA ASP A 45 -39.17 46.52 -23.90
C ASP A 45 -38.34 45.48 -23.13
N SER A 46 -37.02 45.54 -23.28
CA SER A 46 -36.05 44.71 -22.56
C SER A 46 -34.91 45.54 -21.97
N VAL A 47 -34.31 45.03 -20.90
CA VAL A 47 -33.10 45.60 -20.32
C VAL A 47 -31.92 45.27 -21.21
N ARG A 48 -31.09 46.28 -21.46
CA ARG A 48 -29.75 46.16 -22.04
C ARG A 48 -28.70 46.53 -21.00
N PHE A 49 -28.88 46.08 -19.76
CA PHE A 49 -27.82 46.22 -18.77
C PHE A 49 -26.67 45.27 -19.11
N PRO A 50 -25.40 45.70 -18.99
CA PRO A 50 -24.25 44.85 -19.33
C PRO A 50 -24.22 43.49 -18.60
N GLY A 51 -24.83 43.40 -17.41
CA GLY A 51 -24.90 42.16 -16.62
C GLY A 51 -26.04 41.21 -16.98
N ALA A 52 -27.03 41.62 -17.78
CA ALA A 52 -28.16 40.79 -18.18
C ALA A 52 -28.73 41.27 -19.52
N VAL A 53 -28.32 40.63 -20.63
CA VAL A 53 -28.53 41.17 -21.99
C VAL A 53 -29.84 40.75 -22.66
N ASN A 54 -30.60 39.82 -22.07
CA ASN A 54 -31.82 39.23 -22.67
C ASN A 54 -33.07 39.29 -21.75
N SER A 55 -33.08 40.16 -20.72
CA SER A 55 -34.20 40.20 -19.77
C SER A 55 -35.27 41.19 -20.23
N LYS A 56 -36.51 40.74 -20.41
CA LYS A 56 -37.65 41.63 -20.70
C LYS A 56 -38.11 42.38 -19.45
N PHE A 57 -38.62 43.59 -19.62
CA PHE A 57 -39.32 44.27 -18.53
C PHE A 57 -40.66 43.56 -18.27
N THR A 58 -41.08 43.52 -17.00
CA THR A 58 -42.41 43.10 -16.58
C THR A 58 -42.92 44.05 -15.50
N SER A 59 -44.22 44.34 -15.51
CA SER A 59 -44.91 45.06 -14.42
C SER A 59 -45.52 44.11 -13.39
N GLU A 60 -45.50 42.80 -13.66
CA GLU A 60 -45.98 41.77 -12.75
C GLU A 60 -44.87 41.41 -11.75
N MET A 61 -45.15 41.60 -10.46
CA MET A 61 -44.26 41.17 -9.39
C MET A 61 -44.41 39.66 -9.18
N SER A 62 -43.45 38.89 -9.71
CA SER A 62 -43.42 37.44 -9.56
C SER A 62 -42.01 36.98 -9.18
N PHE A 63 -41.95 36.04 -8.23
CA PHE A 63 -40.70 35.38 -7.82
C PHE A 63 -40.62 34.02 -8.51
N LEU A 64 -39.47 33.70 -9.09
CA LEU A 64 -39.18 32.33 -9.52
C LEU A 64 -39.00 31.46 -8.28
N LYS A 65 -39.96 30.58 -8.01
CA LYS A 65 -39.88 29.62 -6.92
C LYS A 65 -39.29 28.32 -7.44
N ALA A 66 -38.25 27.83 -6.77
CA ALA A 66 -37.63 26.56 -7.13
C ALA A 66 -38.62 25.38 -7.11
N SER A 67 -39.63 25.43 -6.22
CA SER A 67 -40.70 24.43 -6.12
C SER A 67 -41.63 24.36 -7.34
N ASP A 68 -41.69 25.44 -8.12
CA ASP A 68 -42.61 25.58 -9.25
C ASP A 68 -41.92 25.19 -10.57
N LEU A 69 -40.59 25.00 -10.54
CA LEU A 69 -39.80 24.58 -11.69
C LEU A 69 -39.87 23.05 -11.83
N PRO A 70 -40.04 22.52 -13.06
CA PRO A 70 -39.98 21.09 -13.29
C PRO A 70 -38.58 20.57 -12.94
N ALA A 71 -38.53 19.41 -12.27
CA ALA A 71 -37.27 18.73 -11.99
C ALA A 71 -36.59 18.29 -13.29
N ILE A 72 -35.26 18.34 -13.30
CA ILE A 72 -34.44 17.88 -14.43
C ILE A 72 -34.63 16.36 -14.58
N PRO A 73 -35.06 15.89 -15.77
CA PRO A 73 -35.30 14.47 -16.01
C PRO A 73 -33.98 13.68 -15.97
N THR A 74 -34.09 12.41 -15.57
CA THR A 74 -32.94 11.49 -15.52
C THR A 74 -32.87 10.68 -16.81
N TYR A 75 -31.81 10.88 -17.60
CA TYR A 75 -31.56 10.16 -18.84
C TYR A 75 -31.25 8.68 -18.58
N ARG A 76 -31.88 7.79 -19.35
CA ARG A 76 -31.79 6.33 -19.20
C ARG A 76 -31.93 5.64 -20.55
N VAL A 77 -31.20 4.55 -20.75
CA VAL A 77 -31.12 3.76 -21.97
C VAL A 77 -31.75 2.38 -21.81
N MET A 78 -31.42 1.67 -20.74
CA MET A 78 -31.95 0.36 -20.37
C MET A 78 -32.78 0.43 -19.08
N ASP A 79 -33.73 -0.47 -18.91
CA ASP A 79 -34.47 -0.65 -17.66
C ASP A 79 -33.72 -1.57 -16.67
N SER A 80 -34.36 -1.86 -15.53
CA SER A 80 -33.84 -2.75 -14.48
C SER A 80 -33.74 -4.22 -14.91
N ASP A 81 -34.36 -4.59 -16.03
CA ASP A 81 -34.36 -5.94 -16.60
C ASP A 81 -33.41 -6.07 -17.79
N GLY A 82 -32.61 -5.03 -18.05
CA GLY A 82 -31.63 -5.04 -19.13
C GLY A 82 -32.28 -4.94 -20.52
N HIS A 83 -33.50 -4.42 -20.62
CA HIS A 83 -34.13 -4.13 -21.90
C HIS A 83 -34.01 -2.64 -22.22
N GLN A 84 -33.82 -2.34 -23.50
CA GLN A 84 -33.81 -0.96 -23.98
C GLN A 84 -35.19 -0.31 -23.79
N VAL A 85 -35.20 0.86 -23.14
CA VAL A 85 -36.45 1.57 -22.78
C VAL A 85 -37.15 2.11 -24.01
N ASP A 86 -36.42 2.86 -24.84
CA ASP A 86 -36.93 3.38 -26.11
C ASP A 86 -36.63 2.38 -27.23
N LYS A 87 -37.65 1.67 -27.71
CA LYS A 87 -37.52 0.68 -28.79
C LYS A 87 -37.40 1.31 -30.18
N THR A 88 -37.57 2.63 -30.29
CA THR A 88 -37.53 3.34 -31.58
C THR A 88 -36.13 3.82 -31.95
N ARG A 89 -35.23 3.96 -30.96
CA ARG A 89 -33.82 4.30 -31.19
C ARG A 89 -32.98 3.07 -31.52
N PRO A 90 -31.83 3.23 -32.22
CA PRO A 90 -30.86 2.17 -32.41
C PRO A 90 -30.38 1.58 -31.08
N PRO A 91 -29.88 0.32 -31.06
CA PRO A 91 -29.24 -0.24 -29.89
C PRO A 91 -28.03 0.61 -29.46
N PRO A 92 -27.57 0.49 -28.19
CA PRO A 92 -26.36 1.15 -27.74
C PRO A 92 -25.19 0.87 -28.69
N ASP A 93 -24.45 1.93 -29.05
CA ASP A 93 -23.29 1.87 -29.93
C ASP A 93 -22.06 1.33 -29.17
N VAL A 94 -22.13 0.04 -28.81
CA VAL A 94 -21.15 -0.69 -28.00
C VAL A 94 -21.02 -2.11 -28.54
N THR A 95 -19.80 -2.59 -28.73
CA THR A 95 -19.54 -3.97 -29.13
C THR A 95 -19.74 -4.95 -27.96
N ASN A 96 -19.97 -6.22 -28.26
CA ASN A 96 -20.11 -7.26 -27.23
C ASN A 96 -18.83 -7.36 -26.38
N GLU A 97 -17.66 -7.23 -27.00
CA GLU A 97 -16.35 -7.27 -26.34
C GLU A 97 -16.15 -6.09 -25.38
N GLU A 98 -16.58 -4.88 -25.78
CA GLU A 98 -16.55 -3.71 -24.90
C GLU A 98 -17.48 -3.88 -23.70
N ALA A 99 -18.72 -4.31 -23.94
CA ALA A 99 -19.70 -4.53 -22.87
C ALA A 99 -19.23 -5.59 -21.87
N LEU A 100 -18.64 -6.70 -22.35
CA LEU A 100 -18.03 -7.73 -21.52
C LEU A 100 -16.83 -7.20 -20.73
N THR A 101 -16.01 -6.34 -21.32
CA THR A 101 -14.87 -5.71 -20.64
C THR A 101 -15.35 -4.80 -19.53
N TRP A 102 -16.35 -3.95 -19.78
CA TRP A 102 -16.93 -3.07 -18.76
C TRP A 102 -17.54 -3.87 -17.62
N TYR A 103 -18.28 -4.93 -17.95
CA TYR A 103 -18.86 -5.83 -16.96
C TYR A 103 -17.80 -6.47 -16.07
N LYS A 104 -16.74 -7.03 -16.68
CA LYS A 104 -15.63 -7.62 -15.94
C LYS A 104 -14.90 -6.59 -15.08
N ASN A 105 -14.74 -5.35 -15.53
CA ASN A 105 -14.13 -4.29 -14.74
C ASN A 105 -14.99 -3.91 -13.52
N MET A 106 -16.32 -3.82 -13.67
CA MET A 106 -17.21 -3.64 -12.51
C MET A 106 -17.15 -4.81 -11.53
N LEU A 107 -17.10 -6.05 -12.04
CA LEU A 107 -16.93 -7.24 -11.19
C LEU A 107 -15.59 -7.25 -10.46
N SER A 108 -14.48 -6.88 -11.12
CA SER A 108 -13.16 -6.78 -10.49
C SER A 108 -13.18 -5.84 -9.28
N VAL A 109 -13.78 -4.65 -9.43
CA VAL A 109 -13.94 -3.69 -8.32
C VAL A 109 -14.80 -4.28 -7.22
N SER A 110 -15.96 -4.86 -7.56
CA SER A 110 -16.88 -5.46 -6.58
C SER A 110 -16.23 -6.59 -5.77
N VAL A 111 -15.47 -7.47 -6.43
CA VAL A 111 -14.76 -8.58 -5.78
C VAL A 111 -13.62 -8.05 -4.91
N MET A 112 -12.82 -7.11 -5.42
CA MET A 112 -11.74 -6.47 -4.66
C MET A 112 -12.28 -5.80 -3.41
N ASP A 113 -13.37 -5.04 -3.53
CA ASP A 113 -13.99 -4.31 -2.43
C ASP A 113 -14.36 -5.23 -1.26
N VAL A 114 -14.96 -6.38 -1.56
CA VAL A 114 -15.35 -7.37 -0.54
C VAL A 114 -14.12 -7.92 0.19
N VAL A 115 -13.06 -8.29 -0.55
CA VAL A 115 -11.86 -8.88 0.06
C VAL A 115 -11.11 -7.83 0.89
N MET A 116 -10.96 -6.60 0.38
CA MET A 116 -10.19 -5.55 1.06
C MET A 116 -10.92 -4.97 2.25
N PHE A 117 -12.26 -4.89 2.21
CA PHE A 117 -13.05 -4.53 3.38
C PHE A 117 -12.79 -5.50 4.55
N GLU A 118 -12.83 -6.81 4.29
CA GLU A 118 -12.52 -7.83 5.30
C GLU A 118 -11.06 -7.79 5.76
N ALA A 119 -10.11 -7.56 4.84
CA ALA A 119 -8.70 -7.41 5.20
C ALA A 119 -8.48 -6.24 6.17
N GLN A 120 -9.18 -5.12 5.96
CA GLN A 120 -9.16 -3.99 6.88
C GLN A 120 -9.77 -4.38 8.24
N ARG A 121 -10.87 -5.13 8.28
CA ARG A 121 -11.46 -5.63 9.54
C ARG A 121 -10.53 -6.55 10.34
N GLN A 122 -9.60 -7.22 9.66
CA GLN A 122 -8.55 -8.04 10.27
C GLN A 122 -7.31 -7.23 10.70
N GLY A 123 -7.30 -5.91 10.48
CA GLY A 123 -6.15 -5.03 10.79
C GLY A 123 -5.00 -5.12 9.80
N ARG A 124 -5.18 -5.78 8.66
CA ARG A 124 -4.14 -5.93 7.62
C ARG A 124 -3.97 -4.68 6.76
N LEU A 125 -5.03 -3.87 6.68
CA LEU A 125 -5.04 -2.54 6.07
C LEU A 125 -5.46 -1.52 7.14
N SER A 126 -4.92 -0.30 7.06
CA SER A 126 -5.31 0.77 7.99
C SER A 126 -6.68 1.36 7.68
N PHE A 127 -7.06 1.42 6.40
CA PHE A 127 -8.30 2.04 5.93
C PHE A 127 -8.79 1.41 4.61
N TYR A 128 -10.08 1.50 4.34
CA TYR A 128 -10.67 1.12 3.05
C TYR A 128 -12.04 1.76 2.82
N MET A 129 -12.41 1.94 1.54
CA MET A 129 -13.71 2.44 1.08
C MET A 129 -14.26 1.54 -0.03
N VAL A 130 -15.54 1.20 0.05
CA VAL A 130 -16.23 0.31 -0.90
C VAL A 130 -17.07 1.13 -1.88
N SER A 131 -16.97 0.87 -3.18
CA SER A 131 -17.66 1.60 -4.25
C SER A 131 -19.00 0.96 -4.69
N ALA A 132 -19.53 0.00 -3.94
CA ALA A 132 -20.76 -0.71 -4.25
C ALA A 132 -21.96 0.22 -4.55
N GLY A 133 -22.51 0.09 -5.75
CA GLY A 133 -23.60 0.91 -6.31
C GLY A 133 -23.12 1.94 -7.35
N GLU A 134 -21.82 2.24 -7.39
CA GLU A 134 -21.25 3.32 -8.21
C GLU A 134 -20.33 2.80 -9.34
N GLU A 135 -20.24 1.48 -9.52
CA GLU A 135 -19.39 0.83 -10.52
C GLU A 135 -19.81 1.21 -11.95
N GLY A 136 -21.12 1.31 -12.21
CA GLY A 136 -21.66 1.71 -13.51
C GLY A 136 -21.29 3.14 -13.90
N ILE A 137 -21.30 4.05 -12.92
CA ILE A 137 -20.87 5.43 -13.14
C ILE A 137 -19.38 5.45 -13.52
N THR A 138 -18.55 4.85 -12.68
CA THR A 138 -17.09 4.95 -12.81
C THR A 138 -16.54 4.24 -14.04
N VAL A 139 -17.00 3.02 -14.33
CA VAL A 139 -16.56 2.28 -15.52
C VAL A 139 -17.17 2.87 -16.80
N GLY A 140 -18.47 3.20 -16.79
CA GLY A 140 -19.18 3.73 -17.95
C GLY A 140 -18.63 5.06 -18.44
N SER A 141 -18.35 5.99 -17.53
CA SER A 141 -17.79 7.29 -17.89
C SER A 141 -16.32 7.17 -18.32
N ALA A 142 -15.53 6.34 -17.65
CA ALA A 142 -14.13 6.12 -18.01
C ALA A 142 -13.96 5.47 -19.39
N ALA A 143 -14.89 4.61 -19.80
CA ALA A 143 -14.88 3.99 -21.13
C ALA A 143 -15.08 4.99 -22.28
N ALA A 144 -15.61 6.19 -22.01
CA ALA A 144 -15.78 7.25 -23.00
C ALA A 144 -14.55 8.17 -23.13
N LEU A 145 -13.51 7.96 -22.31
CA LEU A 145 -12.28 8.76 -22.30
C LEU A 145 -11.18 8.14 -23.15
N THR A 146 -10.28 8.98 -23.65
CA THR A 146 -9.02 8.51 -24.23
C THR A 146 -7.94 8.37 -23.14
N PRO A 147 -6.85 7.62 -23.38
CA PRO A 147 -5.71 7.54 -22.45
C PRO A 147 -5.04 8.90 -22.16
N ASP A 148 -5.23 9.89 -23.04
CA ASP A 148 -4.64 11.22 -22.90
C ASP A 148 -5.56 12.25 -22.24
N ASP A 149 -6.83 11.92 -22.01
CA ASP A 149 -7.70 12.74 -21.18
C ASP A 149 -7.22 12.69 -19.72
N VAL A 150 -7.28 13.83 -19.03
CA VAL A 150 -6.79 13.97 -17.66
C VAL A 150 -7.95 13.72 -16.70
N VAL A 151 -7.70 12.96 -15.63
CA VAL A 151 -8.73 12.65 -14.63
C VAL A 151 -8.33 13.15 -13.25
N PHE A 152 -9.28 13.81 -12.60
CA PHE A 152 -9.26 14.12 -11.18
C PHE A 152 -10.36 13.32 -10.48
N ALA A 153 -9.97 12.45 -9.56
CA ALA A 153 -10.85 11.60 -8.77
C ALA A 153 -11.03 12.14 -7.34
N GLN A 154 -11.99 11.58 -6.60
CA GLN A 154 -12.25 11.93 -5.20
C GLN A 154 -11.78 10.84 -4.24
N TYR A 155 -12.34 9.62 -4.32
CA TYR A 155 -11.93 8.42 -3.55
C TYR A 155 -12.82 7.18 -3.82
N ARG A 156 -13.88 7.28 -4.65
CA ARG A 156 -14.72 6.11 -5.03
C ARG A 156 -14.53 5.67 -6.47
N GLU A 157 -13.55 6.26 -7.16
CA GLU A 157 -13.33 6.07 -8.60
C GLU A 157 -12.47 4.83 -8.93
N ALA A 158 -12.43 3.79 -8.09
CA ALA A 158 -11.67 2.57 -8.36
C ALA A 158 -12.03 1.95 -9.74
N GLY A 159 -13.29 2.04 -10.16
CA GLY A 159 -13.72 1.62 -11.50
C GLY A 159 -13.12 2.45 -12.64
N VAL A 160 -12.81 3.74 -12.42
CA VAL A 160 -12.09 4.57 -13.41
C VAL A 160 -10.65 4.08 -13.54
N PHE A 161 -9.97 3.82 -12.42
CA PHE A 161 -8.61 3.27 -12.42
C PHE A 161 -8.57 1.91 -13.12
N GLN A 162 -9.47 0.99 -12.77
CA GLN A 162 -9.57 -0.33 -13.39
C GLN A 162 -9.83 -0.25 -14.90
N GLN A 163 -10.79 0.57 -15.33
CA GLN A 163 -11.11 0.76 -16.76
C GLN A 163 -9.95 1.36 -17.55
N ARG A 164 -9.08 2.12 -16.88
CA ARG A 164 -7.89 2.74 -17.48
C ARG A 164 -6.61 1.92 -17.29
N GLY A 165 -6.72 0.65 -16.90
CA GLY A 165 -5.60 -0.29 -16.87
C GLY A 165 -4.79 -0.31 -15.57
N PHE A 166 -5.31 0.27 -14.49
CA PHE A 166 -4.72 0.09 -13.16
C PHE A 166 -4.85 -1.37 -12.75
N THR A 167 -3.72 -2.05 -12.53
CA THR A 167 -3.71 -3.48 -12.25
C THR A 167 -4.05 -3.77 -10.79
N LEU A 168 -4.48 -5.00 -10.49
CA LEU A 168 -4.65 -5.47 -9.10
C LEU A 168 -3.36 -5.27 -8.29
N LYS A 169 -2.18 -5.51 -8.89
CA LYS A 169 -0.89 -5.21 -8.27
C LYS A 169 -0.77 -3.73 -7.88
N ASN A 170 -1.18 -2.81 -8.75
CA ASN A 170 -1.12 -1.37 -8.45
C ASN A 170 -2.05 -1.01 -7.29
N PHE A 171 -3.28 -1.54 -7.28
CA PHE A 171 -4.20 -1.36 -6.14
C PHE A 171 -3.58 -1.89 -4.85
N MET A 172 -3.14 -3.14 -4.84
CA MET A 172 -2.59 -3.77 -3.63
C MET A 172 -1.32 -3.08 -3.13
N SER A 173 -0.45 -2.63 -4.03
CA SER A 173 0.78 -1.94 -3.66
C SER A 173 0.49 -0.65 -2.87
N GLN A 174 -0.48 0.15 -3.34
CA GLN A 174 -0.92 1.36 -2.65
C GLN A 174 -1.63 1.05 -1.34
N LEU A 175 -2.52 0.05 -1.31
CA LEU A 175 -3.28 -0.32 -0.12
C LEU A 175 -2.40 -0.81 1.02
N PHE A 176 -1.35 -1.57 0.70
CA PHE A 176 -0.39 -2.08 1.69
C PHE A 176 0.75 -1.12 1.99
N ALA A 177 0.83 0.01 1.30
CA ALA A 177 1.96 0.95 1.38
C ALA A 177 3.31 0.21 1.27
N ASN A 178 3.44 -0.65 0.25
CA ASN A 178 4.64 -1.43 0.02
C ASN A 178 5.61 -0.74 -0.95
N SER A 179 6.79 -1.33 -1.17
CA SER A 179 7.88 -0.77 -1.97
C SER A 179 7.52 -0.52 -3.45
N ASN A 180 6.48 -1.20 -3.95
CA ASN A 180 5.97 -1.02 -5.31
C ASN A 180 4.92 0.10 -5.41
N ASP A 181 4.53 0.74 -4.30
CA ASP A 181 3.65 1.90 -4.32
C ASP A 181 4.36 3.10 -4.96
N THR A 182 3.81 3.62 -6.05
CA THR A 182 4.31 4.83 -6.69
C THR A 182 4.16 6.07 -5.81
N GLY A 183 3.23 6.04 -4.84
CA GLY A 183 3.08 7.03 -3.78
C GLY A 183 4.05 6.84 -2.59
N ARG A 184 4.91 5.82 -2.64
CA ARG A 184 5.92 5.47 -1.61
C ARG A 184 5.36 5.34 -0.20
N GLY A 185 4.13 4.83 -0.07
CA GLY A 185 3.47 4.59 1.21
C GLY A 185 3.08 5.85 1.99
N ARG A 186 3.13 7.03 1.37
CA ARG A 186 2.90 8.32 2.05
C ARG A 186 1.43 8.68 2.20
N ASN A 187 0.58 8.10 1.37
CA ASN A 187 -0.85 8.40 1.37
C ASN A 187 -1.65 7.29 2.05
N MET A 188 -2.78 7.66 2.65
CA MET A 188 -3.76 6.72 3.19
C MET A 188 -4.22 5.74 2.09
N PRO A 189 -4.55 4.48 2.44
CA PRO A 189 -5.16 3.55 1.48
C PRO A 189 -6.34 4.17 0.72
N VAL A 190 -6.51 3.77 -0.54
CA VAL A 190 -7.53 4.29 -1.49
C VAL A 190 -7.15 5.63 -2.16
N HIS A 191 -6.01 6.22 -1.80
CA HIS A 191 -5.50 7.42 -2.47
C HIS A 191 -4.65 7.08 -3.71
N TYR A 192 -5.28 6.49 -4.70
CA TYR A 192 -4.61 6.06 -5.92
C TYR A 192 -4.17 7.24 -6.80
N GLY A 193 -3.14 7.01 -7.62
CA GLY A 193 -2.63 7.96 -8.61
C GLY A 193 -1.78 7.26 -9.67
N GLN A 194 -1.72 7.81 -10.87
CA GLN A 194 -0.91 7.25 -11.96
C GLN A 194 -0.58 8.30 -13.02
N ASN A 195 0.71 8.47 -13.33
CA ASN A 195 1.17 9.44 -14.34
C ASN A 195 0.60 9.17 -15.74
N TYR A 196 0.58 7.91 -16.18
CA TYR A 196 -0.07 7.48 -17.42
C TYR A 196 -1.00 6.30 -17.13
N PRO A 197 -2.29 6.37 -17.48
CA PRO A 197 -2.95 7.35 -18.35
C PRO A 197 -3.52 8.57 -17.59
N ARG A 198 -2.68 9.42 -16.99
CA ARG A 198 -3.03 10.78 -16.51
C ARG A 198 -4.14 10.81 -15.46
N MET A 199 -3.99 9.99 -14.42
CA MET A 199 -4.82 10.00 -13.22
C MET A 199 -4.09 10.81 -12.14
N HIS A 200 -4.59 12.00 -11.82
CA HIS A 200 -4.05 12.77 -10.70
C HIS A 200 -4.27 12.02 -9.38
N THR A 201 -3.27 12.05 -8.51
CA THR A 201 -3.32 11.40 -7.20
C THR A 201 -4.45 11.98 -6.37
N ILE A 202 -5.23 11.09 -5.78
CA ILE A 202 -6.33 11.43 -4.87
C ILE A 202 -5.79 12.11 -3.61
N SER A 203 -6.54 13.10 -3.10
CA SER A 203 -6.32 13.71 -1.80
C SER A 203 -7.61 13.70 -0.97
N SER A 204 -7.46 13.64 0.37
CA SER A 204 -8.62 13.59 1.28
C SER A 204 -9.47 14.87 1.30
N PRO A 205 -8.89 16.10 1.27
CA PRO A 205 -9.67 17.33 1.30
C PRO A 205 -10.68 17.42 0.15
N LEU A 206 -11.96 17.47 0.52
CA LEU A 206 -13.07 17.47 -0.43
C LEU A 206 -13.03 18.68 -1.37
N ALA A 207 -13.47 18.46 -2.60
CA ALA A 207 -13.65 19.46 -3.65
C ALA A 207 -12.39 20.20 -4.15
N THR A 208 -11.23 20.08 -3.48
CA THR A 208 -9.98 20.74 -3.88
C THR A 208 -9.53 20.38 -5.30
N GLN A 209 -9.85 19.18 -5.77
CA GLN A 209 -9.54 18.72 -7.11
C GLN A 209 -10.39 19.40 -8.21
N ILE A 210 -11.54 19.99 -7.87
CA ILE A 210 -12.48 20.59 -8.82
C ILE A 210 -11.89 21.88 -9.45
N PRO A 211 -11.39 22.87 -8.70
CA PRO A 211 -10.72 24.04 -9.29
C PRO A 211 -9.38 23.67 -9.95
N GLN A 212 -8.67 22.66 -9.43
CA GLN A 212 -7.46 22.13 -10.07
C GLN A 212 -7.78 21.56 -11.46
N ALA A 213 -8.88 20.80 -11.60
CA ALA A 213 -9.36 20.29 -12.87
C ALA A 213 -9.72 21.41 -13.86
N ALA A 214 -10.39 22.47 -13.39
CA ALA A 214 -10.70 23.64 -14.23
C ALA A 214 -9.42 24.35 -14.73
N GLY A 215 -8.40 24.47 -13.87
CA GLY A 215 -7.10 25.02 -14.23
C GLY A 215 -6.33 24.13 -15.22
N ALA A 216 -6.30 22.81 -14.99
CA ALA A 216 -5.72 21.84 -15.90
C ALA A 216 -6.40 21.89 -17.27
N ALA A 217 -7.73 21.98 -17.32
CA ALA A 217 -8.48 22.10 -18.58
C ALA A 217 -8.14 23.39 -19.32
N TYR A 218 -8.01 24.51 -18.60
CA TYR A 218 -7.55 25.76 -19.20
C TYR A 218 -6.15 25.61 -19.82
N ALA A 219 -5.24 24.91 -19.13
CA ALA A 219 -3.91 24.61 -19.65
C ALA A 219 -3.97 23.71 -20.90
N LEU A 220 -4.81 22.67 -20.92
CA LEU A 220 -5.02 21.82 -22.11
C LEU A 220 -5.48 22.66 -23.30
N LYS A 221 -6.46 23.55 -23.10
CA LYS A 221 -6.93 24.46 -24.14
C LYS A 221 -5.78 25.32 -24.71
N LEU A 222 -4.95 25.90 -23.86
CA LEU A 222 -3.81 26.71 -24.31
C LEU A 222 -2.78 25.87 -25.09
N GLN A 223 -2.52 24.64 -24.65
CA GLN A 223 -1.64 23.72 -25.36
C GLN A 223 -2.18 23.34 -26.74
N ASP A 224 -3.47 23.07 -26.85
CA ASP A 224 -4.12 22.68 -28.12
C ASP A 224 -4.16 23.87 -29.09
N LEU A 225 -4.28 25.11 -28.59
CA LEU A 225 -4.10 26.33 -29.41
C LEU A 225 -2.67 26.51 -29.90
N GLN A 226 -1.67 26.11 -29.12
CA GLN A 226 -0.25 26.19 -29.49
C GLN A 226 0.16 25.07 -30.44
N ASN A 227 -0.45 23.89 -30.32
CA ASN A 227 -0.19 22.72 -31.15
C ASN A 227 -1.49 22.13 -31.70
N PRO A 228 -2.04 22.68 -32.80
CA PRO A 228 -3.34 22.27 -33.34
C PRO A 228 -3.32 20.87 -33.99
N ASN A 229 -2.15 20.26 -34.16
CA ASN A 229 -2.01 18.91 -34.72
C ASN A 229 -2.03 17.81 -33.65
N ARG A 230 -2.10 18.19 -32.36
CA ARG A 230 -2.23 17.23 -31.26
C ARG A 230 -3.68 16.79 -31.14
N ASP A 231 -3.89 15.53 -30.76
CA ASP A 231 -5.22 15.05 -30.43
C ASP A 231 -5.84 15.87 -29.28
N PRO A 232 -7.10 16.31 -29.43
CA PRO A 232 -7.77 17.15 -28.45
C PRO A 232 -8.11 16.33 -27.19
N ARG A 233 -7.89 16.96 -26.03
CA ARG A 233 -8.01 16.33 -24.71
C ARG A 233 -8.95 17.12 -23.82
N ILE A 234 -9.65 16.40 -22.93
CA ILE A 234 -10.47 17.01 -21.89
C ILE A 234 -9.91 16.70 -20.50
N VAL A 235 -10.45 17.40 -19.51
CA VAL A 235 -10.37 16.97 -18.11
C VAL A 235 -11.71 16.38 -17.67
N ALA A 236 -11.70 15.22 -17.03
CA ALA A 236 -12.84 14.66 -16.33
C ALA A 236 -12.63 14.77 -14.81
N CYS A 237 -13.58 15.38 -14.11
CA CYS A 237 -13.46 15.66 -12.68
C CYS A 237 -14.63 15.04 -11.91
N TYR A 238 -14.34 14.07 -11.05
CA TYR A 238 -15.33 13.37 -10.25
C TYR A 238 -15.46 13.98 -8.84
N PHE A 239 -16.68 14.03 -8.32
CA PHE A 239 -16.99 14.47 -6.96
C PHE A 239 -18.38 13.97 -6.53
N GLY A 240 -18.59 13.80 -5.22
CA GLY A 240 -19.91 13.51 -4.66
C GLY A 240 -20.78 14.76 -4.53
N GLU A 241 -22.09 14.58 -4.36
CA GLU A 241 -23.04 15.67 -4.08
C GLU A 241 -22.73 16.38 -2.76
N GLY A 242 -22.15 15.64 -1.80
CA GLY A 242 -21.60 16.19 -0.57
C GLY A 242 -20.54 17.27 -0.82
N ALA A 243 -19.53 16.92 -1.63
CA ALA A 243 -18.42 17.81 -1.98
C ALA A 243 -18.87 19.02 -2.81
N ALA A 244 -20.01 18.93 -3.51
CA ALA A 244 -20.57 20.06 -4.26
C ALA A 244 -21.11 21.20 -3.36
N SER A 245 -21.14 21.01 -2.04
CA SER A 245 -21.45 22.08 -1.07
C SER A 245 -20.22 22.86 -0.60
N GLU A 246 -19.01 22.41 -0.93
CA GLU A 246 -17.77 23.15 -0.64
C GLU A 246 -17.63 24.38 -1.55
N GLY A 247 -16.95 25.42 -1.07
CA GLY A 247 -16.71 26.66 -1.82
C GLY A 247 -15.95 26.45 -3.13
N ASP A 248 -15.07 25.44 -3.17
CA ASP A 248 -14.25 25.10 -4.34
C ASP A 248 -15.09 24.66 -5.54
N PHE A 249 -16.24 24.02 -5.32
CA PHE A 249 -17.18 23.68 -6.40
C PHE A 249 -17.69 24.96 -7.10
N HIS A 250 -18.13 25.95 -6.33
CA HIS A 250 -18.59 27.24 -6.87
C HIS A 250 -17.50 27.95 -7.68
N ALA A 251 -16.29 28.04 -7.11
CA ALA A 251 -15.16 28.70 -7.75
C ALA A 251 -14.78 28.03 -9.09
N ALA A 252 -14.74 26.70 -9.11
CA ALA A 252 -14.36 25.93 -10.28
C ALA A 252 -15.34 26.06 -11.44
N LEU A 253 -16.64 25.91 -11.18
CA LEU A 253 -17.67 26.00 -12.22
C LEU A 253 -17.67 27.39 -12.88
N ASN A 254 -17.58 28.45 -12.07
CA ASN A 254 -17.54 29.82 -12.59
C ASN A 254 -16.30 30.08 -13.45
N ILE A 255 -15.11 29.69 -12.99
CA ILE A 255 -13.87 29.85 -13.79
C ILE A 255 -13.95 29.01 -15.07
N ALA A 256 -14.41 27.76 -15.00
CA ALA A 256 -14.51 26.90 -16.17
C ALA A 256 -15.46 27.46 -17.23
N ALA A 257 -16.59 28.04 -16.82
CA ALA A 257 -17.54 28.68 -17.72
C ALA A 257 -16.96 29.97 -18.35
N THR A 258 -16.50 30.90 -17.51
CA THR A 258 -15.97 32.20 -17.96
C THR A 258 -14.68 32.07 -18.78
N ARG A 259 -13.95 30.96 -18.62
CA ARG A 259 -12.73 30.65 -19.38
C ARG A 259 -12.94 29.59 -20.44
N SER A 260 -14.15 29.12 -20.72
CA SER A 260 -14.40 28.16 -21.81
C SER A 260 -13.47 26.94 -21.69
N CYS A 261 -13.40 26.33 -20.51
CA CYS A 261 -12.49 25.21 -20.24
C CYS A 261 -13.06 23.89 -20.77
N PRO A 262 -12.28 23.03 -21.46
CA PRO A 262 -12.68 21.70 -21.90
C PRO A 262 -12.70 20.70 -20.72
N VAL A 263 -13.66 20.86 -19.82
CA VAL A 263 -13.81 20.04 -18.60
C VAL A 263 -15.21 19.44 -18.51
N VAL A 264 -15.28 18.17 -18.12
CA VAL A 264 -16.53 17.51 -17.73
C VAL A 264 -16.51 17.31 -16.22
N PHE A 265 -17.48 17.91 -15.54
CA PHE A 265 -17.73 17.73 -14.11
C PHE A 265 -18.71 16.58 -13.94
N ILE A 266 -18.31 15.52 -13.22
CA ILE A 266 -19.11 14.32 -12.98
C ILE A 266 -19.46 14.25 -11.50
N CYS A 267 -20.68 14.65 -11.17
CA CYS A 267 -21.23 14.52 -9.83
C CYS A 267 -21.84 13.13 -9.64
N ARG A 268 -21.33 12.38 -8.65
CA ARG A 268 -21.95 11.14 -8.17
C ARG A 268 -22.91 11.49 -7.05
N ASN A 269 -24.20 11.53 -7.34
CA ASN A 269 -25.23 11.79 -6.34
C ASN A 269 -25.79 10.46 -5.84
N ASN A 270 -25.25 10.00 -4.71
CA ASN A 270 -25.59 8.70 -4.12
C ASN A 270 -26.52 8.82 -2.89
N GLY A 271 -27.03 10.03 -2.65
CA GLY A 271 -27.99 10.35 -1.60
C GLY A 271 -27.42 10.70 -0.23
N TYR A 272 -26.13 10.47 0.03
CA TYR A 272 -25.53 10.63 1.36
C TYR A 272 -24.06 11.07 1.38
N ALA A 273 -23.77 12.13 2.16
CA ALA A 273 -22.43 12.53 2.57
C ALA A 273 -22.13 12.05 4.00
N ILE A 274 -21.39 10.94 4.13
CA ILE A 274 -21.24 10.19 5.40
C ILE A 274 -22.62 9.82 5.95
N SER A 275 -23.12 10.54 6.96
CA SER A 275 -24.44 10.38 7.57
C SER A 275 -25.48 11.40 7.12
N THR A 276 -25.06 12.46 6.43
CA THR A 276 -25.94 13.57 6.02
C THR A 276 -26.71 13.21 4.76
N PRO A 277 -28.06 13.09 4.82
CA PRO A 277 -28.88 12.87 3.63
C PRO A 277 -28.96 14.14 2.76
N THR A 278 -29.27 13.98 1.48
CA THR A 278 -29.36 15.12 0.53
C THR A 278 -30.36 16.21 0.93
N LEU A 279 -31.42 15.87 1.68
CA LEU A 279 -32.40 16.83 2.22
C LEU A 279 -31.81 17.84 3.21
N GLU A 280 -30.71 17.47 3.86
CA GLU A 280 -29.91 18.33 4.73
C GLU A 280 -28.71 18.94 3.99
N GLN A 281 -28.30 18.35 2.87
CA GLN A 281 -27.20 18.84 2.06
C GLN A 281 -27.58 20.04 1.17
N TYR A 282 -28.78 20.02 0.59
CA TYR A 282 -29.29 21.10 -0.25
C TYR A 282 -30.81 21.09 -0.39
N ARG A 283 -31.37 22.19 -0.91
CA ARG A 283 -32.82 22.35 -1.15
C ARG A 283 -33.20 22.57 -2.62
N GLY A 284 -32.21 22.70 -3.50
CA GLY A 284 -32.43 22.75 -4.95
C GLY A 284 -32.69 21.37 -5.54
N ASP A 285 -33.00 21.34 -6.84
CA ASP A 285 -33.13 20.11 -7.61
C ASP A 285 -31.74 19.53 -7.92
N GLY A 286 -31.16 18.86 -6.93
CA GLY A 286 -29.84 18.23 -7.02
C GLY A 286 -28.70 19.20 -7.34
N ILE A 287 -27.66 18.66 -7.96
CA ILE A 287 -26.49 19.39 -8.42
C ILE A 287 -26.66 19.85 -9.87
N ALA A 288 -27.39 19.09 -10.71
CA ALA A 288 -27.63 19.45 -12.11
C ALA A 288 -28.24 20.85 -12.27
N SER A 289 -29.21 21.23 -11.43
CA SER A 289 -29.83 22.56 -11.50
C SER A 289 -28.85 23.71 -11.29
N ARG A 290 -27.72 23.48 -10.61
CA ARG A 290 -26.69 24.49 -10.36
C ARG A 290 -25.88 24.82 -11.60
N GLY A 291 -25.59 23.82 -12.46
CA GLY A 291 -24.80 24.02 -13.68
C GLY A 291 -25.41 25.05 -14.62
N VAL A 292 -26.74 25.00 -14.78
CA VAL A 292 -27.51 25.97 -15.57
C VAL A 292 -27.27 27.41 -15.11
N GLY A 293 -27.17 27.64 -13.80
CA GLY A 293 -26.91 28.96 -13.22
C GLY A 293 -25.54 29.56 -13.58
N TYR A 294 -24.55 28.72 -13.93
CA TYR A 294 -23.23 29.17 -14.42
C TYR A 294 -23.16 29.23 -15.95
N GLY A 295 -24.25 28.90 -16.66
CA GLY A 295 -24.25 28.78 -18.12
C GLY A 295 -23.53 27.53 -18.63
N ILE A 296 -23.55 26.45 -17.85
CA ILE A 296 -22.90 25.17 -18.18
C ILE A 296 -23.93 24.20 -18.73
N ASP A 297 -23.64 23.60 -19.90
CA ASP A 297 -24.44 22.51 -20.47
C ASP A 297 -24.53 21.36 -19.45
N THR A 298 -25.75 20.94 -19.09
CA THR A 298 -25.96 20.04 -17.94
C THR A 298 -26.95 18.92 -18.26
N ILE A 299 -26.65 17.71 -17.78
CA ILE A 299 -27.51 16.53 -17.87
C ILE A 299 -27.55 15.77 -16.55
N ARG A 300 -28.71 15.17 -16.22
CA ARG A 300 -28.83 14.17 -15.16
C ARG A 300 -29.01 12.79 -15.79
N VAL A 301 -28.29 11.79 -15.29
CA VAL A 301 -28.27 10.43 -15.83
C VAL A 301 -28.53 9.38 -14.76
N ASP A 302 -29.13 8.26 -15.16
CA ASP A 302 -29.25 7.07 -14.34
C ASP A 302 -27.86 6.43 -14.20
N GLY A 303 -27.24 6.53 -13.03
CA GLY A 303 -25.89 6.01 -12.76
C GLY A 303 -25.82 4.49 -12.65
N ASN A 304 -26.97 3.82 -12.49
CA ASN A 304 -27.06 2.36 -12.54
C ASN A 304 -27.16 1.85 -14.00
N ASP A 305 -27.34 2.75 -14.96
CA ASP A 305 -27.35 2.47 -16.39
C ASP A 305 -26.00 2.81 -17.02
N ILE A 306 -25.14 1.80 -17.18
CA ILE A 306 -23.81 2.03 -17.77
C ILE A 306 -23.87 2.59 -19.20
N PHE A 307 -24.92 2.28 -19.98
CA PHE A 307 -25.07 2.79 -21.34
C PHE A 307 -25.47 4.27 -21.31
N ALA A 308 -26.38 4.66 -20.41
CA ALA A 308 -26.75 6.06 -20.24
C ALA A 308 -25.55 6.91 -19.79
N VAL A 309 -24.77 6.40 -18.83
CA VAL A 309 -23.54 7.05 -18.37
C VAL A 309 -22.52 7.18 -19.51
N ASN A 310 -22.27 6.11 -20.25
CA ASN A 310 -21.29 6.11 -21.34
C ASN A 310 -21.70 7.08 -22.48
N GLU A 311 -22.97 7.03 -22.92
CA GLU A 311 -23.48 7.91 -23.96
C GLU A 311 -23.42 9.38 -23.55
N ALA A 312 -23.85 9.69 -22.32
CA ALA A 312 -23.78 11.05 -21.80
C ALA A 312 -22.34 11.55 -21.69
N MET A 313 -21.41 10.68 -21.29
CA MET A 313 -20.00 11.05 -21.20
C MET A 313 -19.34 11.22 -22.58
N ARG A 314 -19.67 10.37 -23.57
CA ARG A 314 -19.22 10.54 -24.97
C ARG A 314 -19.67 11.87 -25.53
N GLU A 315 -20.94 12.23 -25.32
CA GLU A 315 -21.49 13.50 -25.78
C GLU A 315 -20.92 14.69 -25.00
N ALA A 316 -20.77 14.58 -23.67
CA ALA A 316 -20.13 15.60 -22.85
C ALA A 316 -18.68 15.86 -23.27
N ARG A 317 -17.92 14.81 -23.59
CA ARG A 317 -16.57 14.93 -24.14
C ARG A 317 -16.58 15.67 -25.48
N ARG A 318 -17.47 15.29 -26.40
CA ARG A 318 -17.63 15.96 -27.70
C ARG A 318 -17.98 17.45 -27.53
N LEU A 319 -18.93 17.75 -26.64
CA LEU A 319 -19.33 19.12 -26.31
C LEU A 319 -18.16 19.89 -25.71
N ALA A 320 -17.45 19.33 -24.73
CA ALA A 320 -16.35 19.99 -24.05
C ALA A 320 -15.21 20.39 -24.99
N LEU A 321 -15.00 19.65 -26.08
CA LEU A 321 -14.00 19.95 -27.12
C LEU A 321 -14.50 20.93 -28.19
N SER A 322 -15.80 21.19 -28.26
CA SER A 322 -16.40 22.02 -29.31
C SER A 322 -16.30 23.52 -28.97
N GLU A 323 -16.47 24.37 -29.99
CA GLU A 323 -16.52 25.84 -29.86
C GLU A 323 -15.31 26.48 -29.12
N GLY A 324 -14.15 25.82 -29.16
CA GLY A 324 -12.93 26.31 -28.50
C GLY A 324 -12.85 25.99 -27.01
N GLY A 325 -13.69 25.09 -26.52
CA GLY A 325 -13.74 24.61 -25.15
C GLY A 325 -15.00 25.05 -24.43
N ARG A 326 -15.69 24.14 -23.74
CA ARG A 326 -16.77 24.49 -22.81
C ARG A 326 -16.87 23.48 -21.67
N PRO A 327 -17.25 23.91 -20.47
CA PRO A 327 -17.54 22.96 -19.40
C PRO A 327 -18.87 22.23 -19.66
N VAL A 328 -18.98 21.00 -19.17
CA VAL A 328 -20.22 20.23 -19.10
C VAL A 328 -20.39 19.67 -17.69
N LEU A 329 -21.62 19.62 -17.17
CA LEU A 329 -21.95 18.99 -15.89
C LEU A 329 -22.82 17.75 -16.11
N ILE A 330 -22.39 16.62 -15.56
CA ILE A 330 -23.17 15.38 -15.47
C ILE A 330 -23.49 15.13 -14.00
N GLU A 331 -24.76 15.02 -13.65
CA GLU A 331 -25.19 14.47 -12.36
C GLU A 331 -25.64 13.01 -12.57
N ALA A 332 -24.84 12.07 -12.10
CA ALA A 332 -25.16 10.64 -12.14
C ALA A 332 -25.83 10.22 -10.83
N MET A 333 -27.10 9.84 -10.93
CA MET A 333 -27.91 9.39 -9.79
C MET A 333 -27.59 7.94 -9.47
N SER A 334 -27.28 7.64 -8.22
CA SER A 334 -27.03 6.26 -7.75
C SER A 334 -27.45 6.15 -6.27
N TYR A 335 -27.15 5.02 -5.64
CA TYR A 335 -27.35 4.77 -4.22
C TYR A 335 -26.10 4.17 -3.58
N ARG A 336 -25.66 4.74 -2.47
CA ARG A 336 -24.50 4.22 -1.72
C ARG A 336 -24.89 2.98 -0.90
N VAL A 337 -24.76 1.81 -1.50
CA VAL A 337 -25.15 0.52 -0.88
C VAL A 337 -24.28 0.19 0.34
N SER A 338 -22.99 0.47 0.26
CA SER A 338 -22.04 0.22 1.35
C SER A 338 -22.09 1.29 2.45
N HIS A 339 -21.39 1.03 3.56
CA HIS A 339 -21.01 2.07 4.52
C HIS A 339 -20.19 3.18 3.86
N HIS A 340 -20.07 4.34 4.52
CA HIS A 340 -19.21 5.40 4.00
C HIS A 340 -17.76 4.94 3.88
N SER A 341 -17.22 4.29 4.90
CA SER A 341 -15.90 3.68 4.90
C SER A 341 -15.88 2.55 5.92
N THR A 342 -14.72 1.92 6.08
CA THR A 342 -14.46 0.99 7.19
C THR A 342 -14.53 1.64 8.58
N SER A 343 -14.54 2.97 8.66
CA SER A 343 -14.71 3.72 9.92
C SER A 343 -16.17 4.10 10.22
N ASP A 344 -17.11 3.71 9.36
CA ASP A 344 -18.53 4.08 9.46
C ASP A 344 -19.42 2.84 9.69
N ASP A 345 -20.45 3.00 10.52
CA ASP A 345 -21.59 2.08 10.58
C ASP A 345 -22.84 2.82 10.12
N SER A 346 -23.21 2.56 8.88
CA SER A 346 -24.31 3.28 8.28
C SER A 346 -25.70 2.91 8.79
N PHE A 347 -25.83 1.80 9.53
CA PHE A 347 -27.12 1.43 10.12
C PHE A 347 -27.47 2.29 11.33
N ALA A 348 -26.54 3.12 11.80
CA ALA A 348 -26.81 4.14 12.81
C ALA A 348 -27.73 5.27 12.30
N TYR A 349 -27.80 5.49 10.98
CA TYR A 349 -28.56 6.61 10.39
C TYR A 349 -29.36 6.24 9.12
N ARG A 350 -29.31 4.98 8.64
CA ARG A 350 -30.11 4.49 7.50
C ARG A 350 -30.81 3.19 7.84
N ALA A 351 -32.02 3.00 7.33
CA ALA A 351 -32.77 1.78 7.54
C ALA A 351 -32.16 0.61 6.74
N ARG A 352 -31.98 -0.55 7.38
CA ARG A 352 -31.49 -1.78 6.72
C ARG A 352 -32.32 -2.18 5.50
N VAL A 353 -33.63 -2.02 5.59
CA VAL A 353 -34.58 -2.39 4.52
C VAL A 353 -34.36 -1.54 3.27
N GLU A 354 -34.09 -0.24 3.43
CA GLU A 354 -33.79 0.67 2.32
C GLU A 354 -32.56 0.20 1.54
N VAL A 355 -31.47 -0.12 2.25
CA VAL A 355 -30.22 -0.59 1.65
C VAL A 355 -30.40 -1.93 0.92
N GLU A 356 -31.11 -2.87 1.54
CA GLU A 356 -31.37 -4.18 0.93
C GLU A 356 -32.26 -4.10 -0.32
N ASP A 357 -33.22 -3.17 -0.35
CA ASP A 357 -34.06 -2.94 -1.53
C ASP A 357 -33.22 -2.41 -2.70
N TRP A 358 -32.34 -1.42 -2.48
CA TRP A 358 -31.43 -0.93 -3.53
C TRP A 358 -30.46 -2.02 -4.00
N LYS A 359 -29.90 -2.80 -3.07
CA LYS A 359 -29.00 -3.92 -3.39
C LYS A 359 -29.65 -4.99 -4.27
N ARG A 360 -30.95 -5.25 -4.10
CA ARG A 360 -31.69 -6.30 -4.82
C ARG A 360 -32.34 -5.83 -6.11
N ARG A 361 -32.86 -4.60 -6.15
CA ARG A 361 -33.78 -4.15 -7.21
C ARG A 361 -33.09 -3.40 -8.34
N ASP A 362 -32.10 -2.56 -8.04
CA ASP A 362 -31.48 -1.67 -9.03
C ASP A 362 -29.99 -1.44 -8.73
N ASN A 363 -29.15 -2.26 -9.36
CA ASN A 363 -27.69 -2.25 -9.24
C ASN A 363 -27.05 -2.34 -10.64
N PRO A 364 -25.96 -1.59 -10.92
CA PRO A 364 -25.35 -1.52 -12.25
C PRO A 364 -24.81 -2.86 -12.77
N ILE A 365 -24.23 -3.68 -11.89
CA ILE A 365 -23.71 -5.00 -12.24
C ILE A 365 -24.86 -5.90 -12.64
N ILE A 366 -25.93 -5.96 -11.83
CA ILE A 366 -27.10 -6.80 -12.12
C ILE A 366 -27.76 -6.38 -13.44
N ARG A 367 -27.91 -5.07 -13.69
CA ARG A 367 -28.53 -4.56 -14.92
C ARG A 367 -27.73 -4.92 -16.17
N LEU A 368 -26.42 -4.68 -16.18
CA LEU A 368 -25.60 -5.06 -17.32
C LEU A 368 -25.55 -6.58 -17.50
N ARG A 369 -25.51 -7.35 -16.41
CA ARG A 369 -25.56 -8.81 -16.47
C ARG A 369 -26.82 -9.31 -17.20
N LYS A 370 -28.00 -8.82 -16.81
CA LYS A 370 -29.26 -9.19 -17.47
C LYS A 370 -29.24 -8.82 -18.95
N TRP A 371 -28.70 -7.64 -19.30
CA TRP A 371 -28.54 -7.25 -20.70
C TRP A 371 -27.64 -8.24 -21.46
N LEU A 372 -26.49 -8.63 -20.90
CA LEU A 372 -25.58 -9.60 -21.52
C LEU A 372 -26.21 -10.99 -21.68
N GLU A 373 -26.98 -11.45 -20.69
CA GLU A 373 -27.75 -12.70 -20.74
C GLU A 373 -28.85 -12.63 -21.82
N ASN A 374 -29.56 -11.50 -21.93
CA ASN A 374 -30.55 -11.26 -22.98
C ASN A 374 -29.94 -11.25 -24.39
N GLN A 375 -28.67 -10.83 -24.52
CA GLN A 375 -27.90 -10.92 -25.77
C GLN A 375 -27.33 -12.33 -26.03
N GLY A 376 -27.43 -13.26 -25.08
CA GLY A 376 -26.91 -14.62 -25.19
C GLY A 376 -25.38 -14.73 -25.12
N ILE A 377 -24.69 -13.71 -24.58
CA ILE A 377 -23.22 -13.66 -24.48
C ILE A 377 -22.70 -13.81 -23.03
N TRP A 378 -23.60 -14.01 -22.09
CA TRP A 378 -23.29 -14.31 -20.69
C TRP A 378 -24.22 -15.37 -20.12
N SER A 379 -23.77 -16.10 -19.11
CA SER A 379 -24.53 -17.16 -18.45
C SER A 379 -24.17 -17.24 -16.96
N GLU A 380 -25.01 -17.92 -16.18
CA GLU A 380 -24.73 -18.20 -14.75
C GLU A 380 -23.41 -18.97 -14.55
N GLU A 381 -23.07 -19.87 -15.47
CA GLU A 381 -21.80 -20.62 -15.41
C GLU A 381 -20.60 -19.68 -15.61
N GLN A 382 -20.66 -18.80 -16.61
CA GLN A 382 -19.63 -17.80 -16.88
C GLN A 382 -19.51 -16.80 -15.72
N GLU A 383 -20.62 -16.39 -15.12
CA GLU A 383 -20.63 -15.53 -13.94
C GLU A 383 -19.84 -16.16 -12.79
N LYS A 384 -20.21 -17.39 -12.42
CA LYS A 384 -19.59 -18.11 -11.31
C LYS A 384 -18.09 -18.31 -11.56
N GLN A 385 -17.74 -18.79 -12.75
CA GLN A 385 -16.34 -18.99 -13.14
C GLN A 385 -15.54 -17.67 -13.07
N THR A 386 -16.07 -16.60 -13.65
CA THR A 386 -15.40 -15.30 -13.68
C THR A 386 -15.18 -14.75 -12.27
N ARG A 387 -16.17 -14.83 -11.38
CA ARG A 387 -16.04 -14.41 -9.98
C ARG A 387 -15.00 -15.21 -9.22
N ASP A 388 -14.98 -16.53 -9.41
CA ASP A 388 -14.00 -17.42 -8.77
C ASP A 388 -12.58 -17.11 -9.25
N GLU A 389 -12.38 -16.89 -10.56
CA GLU A 389 -11.11 -16.49 -11.15
C GLU A 389 -10.64 -15.12 -10.63
N MET A 390 -11.53 -14.12 -10.63
CA MET A 390 -11.22 -12.79 -10.10
C MET A 390 -10.87 -12.83 -8.62
N ARG A 391 -11.62 -13.60 -7.81
CA ARG A 391 -11.32 -13.75 -6.39
C ARG A 391 -9.95 -14.37 -6.17
N LYS A 392 -9.59 -15.39 -6.95
CA LYS A 392 -8.25 -15.99 -6.90
C LYS A 392 -7.17 -14.98 -7.30
N ALA A 393 -7.40 -14.19 -8.34
CA ALA A 393 -6.46 -13.15 -8.78
C ALA A 393 -6.26 -12.07 -7.70
N VAL A 394 -7.35 -11.58 -7.09
CA VAL A 394 -7.30 -10.62 -5.98
C VAL A 394 -6.53 -11.19 -4.80
N LEU A 395 -6.82 -12.43 -4.37
CA LEU A 395 -6.14 -13.07 -3.24
C LEU A 395 -4.66 -13.34 -3.51
N LYS A 396 -4.31 -13.67 -4.77
CA LYS A 396 -2.92 -13.83 -5.19
C LYS A 396 -2.15 -12.52 -5.02
N GLU A 397 -2.60 -11.44 -5.66
CA GLU A 397 -1.93 -10.14 -5.61
C GLU A 397 -1.92 -9.55 -4.20
N PHE A 398 -2.97 -9.80 -3.42
CA PHE A 398 -3.02 -9.44 -2.00
C PHE A 398 -1.95 -10.16 -1.17
N SER A 399 -1.77 -11.47 -1.38
CA SER A 399 -0.75 -12.25 -0.67
C SER A 399 0.66 -11.85 -1.09
N GLU A 400 0.87 -11.52 -2.36
CA GLU A 400 2.14 -10.99 -2.87
C GLU A 400 2.43 -9.60 -2.29
N ALA A 401 1.44 -8.72 -2.25
CA ALA A 401 1.61 -7.37 -1.72
C ALA A 401 1.84 -7.31 -0.21
N GLU A 402 1.30 -8.25 0.56
CA GLU A 402 1.57 -8.35 2.00
C GLU A 402 3.01 -8.77 2.30
N ARG A 403 3.59 -9.66 1.48
CA ARG A 403 4.98 -10.12 1.63
C ARG A 403 5.99 -9.11 1.12
N GLU A 404 5.55 -8.14 0.33
CA GLU A 404 6.42 -7.10 -0.20
C GLU A 404 6.89 -6.17 0.92
N THR A 405 8.15 -5.74 0.79
CA THR A 405 8.80 -4.84 1.74
C THR A 405 8.12 -3.48 1.79
N LYS A 406 8.28 -2.74 2.89
CA LYS A 406 7.85 -1.33 2.96
C LYS A 406 8.83 -0.43 2.18
N PRO A 407 8.39 0.76 1.75
CA PRO A 407 9.29 1.79 1.21
C PRO A 407 10.40 2.15 2.19
N SER A 408 11.47 2.75 1.66
CA SER A 408 12.57 3.21 2.52
C SER A 408 12.11 4.32 3.44
N LEU A 409 12.55 4.34 4.70
CA LEU A 409 12.31 5.48 5.61
C LEU A 409 12.83 6.81 5.06
N ARG A 410 13.85 6.78 4.19
CA ARG A 410 14.33 7.96 3.46
C ARG A 410 13.21 8.60 2.64
N ASP A 411 12.26 7.82 2.13
CA ASP A 411 11.16 8.34 1.34
C ASP A 411 10.21 9.23 2.16
N ALA A 412 10.23 9.20 3.48
CA ALA A 412 9.50 10.18 4.28
C ALA A 412 9.98 11.63 4.06
N PHE A 413 11.22 11.83 3.59
CA PHE A 413 11.84 13.14 3.41
C PHE A 413 11.99 13.57 1.95
N THR A 414 11.89 12.63 1.00
CA THR A 414 12.02 12.94 -0.43
C THR A 414 10.69 13.44 -1.01
N ASP A 415 10.74 14.18 -2.12
CA ASP A 415 9.59 14.74 -2.84
C ASP A 415 8.72 15.75 -2.06
N VAL A 416 9.14 16.19 -0.86
CA VAL A 416 8.55 17.37 -0.18
C VAL A 416 8.81 18.63 -1.01
N TYR A 417 10.04 18.75 -1.52
CA TYR A 417 10.46 19.69 -2.56
C TYR A 417 11.09 18.88 -3.71
N GLU A 418 11.23 19.50 -4.89
CA GLU A 418 11.88 18.86 -6.05
C GLU A 418 13.34 18.49 -5.76
N GLU A 419 14.07 19.40 -5.12
CA GLU A 419 15.42 19.16 -4.63
C GLU A 419 15.41 19.03 -3.11
N ILE A 420 16.14 18.04 -2.57
CA ILE A 420 16.27 17.85 -1.12
C ILE A 420 17.08 19.02 -0.54
N THR A 421 16.46 19.76 0.39
CA THR A 421 17.09 20.90 1.07
C THR A 421 18.18 20.46 2.05
N GLU A 422 19.00 21.41 2.51
CA GLU A 422 20.03 21.16 3.51
C GLU A 422 19.42 20.65 4.82
N GLU A 423 18.36 21.29 5.29
CA GLU A 423 17.65 20.92 6.52
C GLU A 423 17.05 19.52 6.44
N GLN A 424 16.55 19.11 5.27
CA GLN A 424 16.05 17.74 5.06
C GLN A 424 17.19 16.71 5.13
N ARG A 425 18.38 17.02 4.63
CA ARG A 425 19.55 16.12 4.75
C ARG A 425 20.02 16.01 6.20
N GLU A 426 19.99 17.11 6.94
CA GLU A 426 20.27 17.11 8.38
C GLU A 426 19.24 16.26 9.12
N GLN A 427 17.95 16.42 8.85
CA GLN A 427 16.88 15.60 9.45
C GLN A 427 17.04 14.11 9.13
N MET A 428 17.41 13.76 7.90
CA MET A 428 17.69 12.38 7.52
C MET A 428 18.92 11.81 8.26
N THR A 429 19.95 12.63 8.45
CA THR A 429 21.16 12.26 9.19
C THR A 429 20.85 12.08 10.67
N GLU A 430 20.02 12.95 11.24
CA GLU A 430 19.56 12.85 12.62
C GLU A 430 18.65 11.64 12.83
N LEU A 431 17.72 11.35 11.90
CA LEU A 431 16.93 10.13 11.96
C LEU A 431 17.84 8.90 11.93
N LYS A 432 18.83 8.87 11.04
CA LYS A 432 19.82 7.78 11.00
C LYS A 432 20.54 7.65 12.34
N ARG A 433 21.01 8.75 12.93
CA ARG A 433 21.65 8.76 14.25
C ARG A 433 20.71 8.23 15.34
N ILE A 434 19.44 8.63 15.33
CA ILE A 434 18.42 8.15 16.29
C ILE A 434 18.23 6.65 16.16
N LEU A 435 18.08 6.12 14.93
CA LEU A 435 17.93 4.69 14.68
C LEU A 435 19.17 3.90 15.14
N GLU A 436 20.38 4.45 14.93
CA GLU A 436 21.63 3.85 15.41
C GLU A 436 21.77 3.92 16.95
N THR A 437 21.22 4.98 17.58
CA THR A 437 21.30 5.19 19.04
C THR A 437 20.25 4.37 19.80
N TYR A 438 19.06 4.21 19.23
CA TYR A 438 17.90 3.56 19.83
C TYR A 438 17.35 2.44 18.93
N PRO A 439 18.15 1.41 18.63
CA PRO A 439 17.73 0.31 17.74
C PRO A 439 16.50 -0.44 18.28
N ASP A 440 16.31 -0.42 19.61
CA ASP A 440 15.24 -1.13 20.32
C ASP A 440 13.87 -0.43 20.29
N GLU A 441 13.83 0.88 19.99
CA GLU A 441 12.59 1.67 20.00
C GLU A 441 11.98 1.84 18.59
N SER A 442 12.74 1.52 17.56
CA SER A 442 12.26 1.49 16.19
C SER A 442 11.84 0.08 15.82
N GLU A 443 10.58 -0.14 15.42
CA GLU A 443 10.13 -1.37 14.73
C GLU A 443 10.77 -1.52 13.33
N VAL A 444 12.00 -1.02 13.14
CA VAL A 444 12.81 -1.28 11.97
C VAL A 444 13.47 -2.63 12.24
N GLU A 445 13.20 -3.61 11.40
CA GLU A 445 13.90 -4.90 11.39
C GLU A 445 15.40 -4.68 11.09
N VAL A 446 16.15 -4.23 12.10
CA VAL A 446 17.61 -4.07 12.06
C VAL A 446 18.23 -5.38 12.52
N PHE A 447 18.41 -6.34 11.59
CA PHE A 447 19.17 -7.56 11.87
C PHE A 447 20.48 -7.66 11.07
N LEU A 448 20.64 -6.82 10.03
CA LEU A 448 21.87 -6.80 9.23
C LEU A 448 22.93 -5.83 9.77
N ASP A 449 22.53 -4.77 10.49
CA ASP A 449 23.50 -3.80 11.05
C ASP A 449 24.16 -4.29 12.36
N ASP A 450 23.64 -5.36 12.97
CA ASP A 450 24.24 -6.05 14.13
C ASP A 450 25.35 -7.04 13.74
N LEU A 451 25.64 -7.22 12.44
CA LEU A 451 26.73 -8.08 11.99
C LEU A 451 28.05 -7.30 11.97
N PRO A 452 29.19 -7.92 12.32
CA PRO A 452 30.48 -7.23 12.24
C PRO A 452 30.71 -6.65 10.83
N PRO A 453 31.30 -5.44 10.68
CA PRO A 453 31.42 -4.75 9.37
C PRO A 453 32.14 -5.54 8.27
N SER A 454 32.89 -6.56 8.65
CA SER A 454 33.62 -7.46 7.75
C SER A 454 32.85 -8.68 7.27
N THR A 455 31.57 -8.78 7.66
CA THR A 455 30.67 -9.86 7.22
C THR A 455 30.45 -9.76 5.72
N ASN A 456 30.89 -10.79 4.99
CA ASN A 456 30.69 -10.86 3.54
C ASN A 456 29.27 -11.32 3.19
N ARG A 457 28.75 -10.87 2.05
CA ARG A 457 27.43 -11.25 1.52
C ARG A 457 27.57 -11.92 0.16
N TYR A 458 26.81 -13.00 -0.04
CA TYR A 458 26.79 -13.83 -1.24
C TYR A 458 25.36 -14.09 -1.69
N THR A 459 25.20 -14.67 -2.89
CA THR A 459 23.92 -15.18 -3.39
C THR A 459 24.01 -16.70 -3.50
N TYR A 460 22.98 -17.40 -3.05
CA TYR A 460 22.92 -18.86 -3.08
C TYR A 460 22.77 -19.37 -4.51
N GLU A 461 23.72 -20.18 -4.98
CA GLU A 461 23.64 -20.88 -6.29
C GLU A 461 23.65 -22.41 -6.15
N GLY A 462 23.60 -22.92 -4.91
CA GLY A 462 23.55 -24.35 -4.60
C GLY A 462 24.61 -24.82 -3.61
N LYS A 463 24.46 -26.06 -3.10
CA LYS A 463 25.30 -26.59 -2.02
C LYS A 463 26.78 -26.60 -2.34
N GLU A 464 27.19 -26.91 -3.57
CA GLU A 464 28.61 -26.97 -3.94
C GLU A 464 29.28 -25.59 -3.81
N GLN A 465 28.62 -24.54 -4.29
CA GLN A 465 29.08 -23.15 -4.12
C GLN A 465 29.10 -22.76 -2.64
N LEU A 466 28.09 -23.15 -1.86
CA LEU A 466 28.07 -22.91 -0.42
C LEU A 466 29.25 -23.53 0.31
N HIS A 467 29.65 -24.76 -0.04
CA HIS A 467 30.84 -25.40 0.54
C HIS A 467 32.12 -24.64 0.18
N GLN A 468 32.22 -24.09 -1.02
CA GLN A 468 33.36 -23.26 -1.43
C GLN A 468 33.40 -21.94 -0.65
N ILE A 469 32.25 -21.25 -0.53
CA ILE A 469 32.12 -20.03 0.28
C ILE A 469 32.53 -20.30 1.73
N LEU A 470 32.03 -21.40 2.31
CA LEU A 470 32.38 -21.82 3.67
C LEU A 470 33.89 -22.05 3.82
N GLN A 471 34.53 -22.75 2.89
CA GLN A 471 35.98 -22.95 2.92
C GLN A 471 36.74 -21.62 2.82
N THR A 472 36.29 -20.70 1.99
CA THR A 472 36.88 -19.37 1.85
C THR A 472 36.77 -18.58 3.16
N GLU A 473 35.59 -18.50 3.76
CA GLU A 473 35.38 -17.75 5.00
C GLU A 473 36.05 -18.40 6.21
N VAL A 474 36.10 -19.74 6.29
CA VAL A 474 36.89 -20.45 7.33
C VAL A 474 38.38 -20.15 7.17
N ASN A 475 38.92 -20.22 5.95
CA ASN A 475 40.33 -19.88 5.70
C ASN A 475 40.62 -18.42 6.03
N ARG A 476 39.68 -17.52 5.75
CA ARG A 476 39.77 -16.09 6.09
C ARG A 476 39.83 -15.90 7.60
N LEU A 477 38.97 -16.59 8.35
CA LEU A 477 38.91 -16.56 9.81
C LEU A 477 40.16 -17.15 10.47
N VAL A 478 40.67 -18.29 9.97
CA VAL A 478 41.85 -18.96 10.54
C VAL A 478 43.15 -18.19 10.27
N ASN A 479 43.30 -17.57 9.09
CA ASN A 479 44.54 -16.88 8.71
C ASN A 479 44.65 -15.44 9.26
N SER A 480 43.61 -14.93 9.93
CA SER A 480 43.58 -13.55 10.46
C SER A 480 44.04 -13.44 11.91
N ALA A 481 45.07 -14.21 12.29
CA ALA A 481 45.48 -14.49 13.68
C ALA A 481 45.77 -13.27 14.60
N ASP A 482 45.62 -12.03 14.13
CA ASP A 482 45.84 -10.81 14.91
C ASP A 482 44.85 -9.65 14.65
N THR A 483 43.80 -9.82 13.82
CA THR A 483 42.82 -8.75 13.57
C THR A 483 41.41 -9.18 13.98
N GLN A 484 40.90 -8.59 15.07
CA GLN A 484 39.48 -8.65 15.50
C GLN A 484 38.48 -8.10 14.46
N GLU A 485 38.98 -7.71 13.29
CA GLU A 485 38.18 -7.14 12.22
C GLU A 485 37.53 -8.20 11.34
N ILE A 486 37.70 -9.52 11.53
CA ILE A 486 37.06 -10.55 10.68
C ILE A 486 35.91 -11.25 11.41
N SER A 487 34.74 -11.20 10.78
CA SER A 487 33.49 -11.80 11.25
C SER A 487 33.50 -13.32 11.13
N GLU A 488 32.95 -14.02 12.13
CA GLU A 488 32.59 -15.44 12.00
C GLU A 488 31.26 -15.66 11.26
N TYR A 489 30.65 -14.57 10.80
CA TYR A 489 29.42 -14.57 10.03
C TYR A 489 29.70 -14.33 8.54
N PHE A 490 28.85 -14.93 7.73
CA PHE A 490 28.62 -14.52 6.34
C PHE A 490 27.13 -14.61 6.03
N VAL A 491 26.71 -13.84 5.04
CA VAL A 491 25.31 -13.69 4.67
C VAL A 491 25.08 -14.27 3.29
N ILE A 492 23.98 -14.97 3.11
CA ILE A 492 23.56 -15.51 1.82
C ILE A 492 22.15 -15.06 1.51
N ASP A 493 21.97 -14.45 0.35
CA ASP A 493 20.64 -14.27 -0.24
C ASP A 493 20.18 -15.60 -0.84
N ILE A 494 19.09 -16.14 -0.33
CA ILE A 494 18.56 -17.46 -0.71
C ILE A 494 17.06 -17.36 -0.96
N ASP A 495 16.60 -17.88 -2.09
CA ASP A 495 15.17 -17.93 -2.37
C ASP A 495 14.45 -18.87 -1.38
N PRO A 496 13.18 -18.60 -1.03
CA PRO A 496 12.45 -19.43 -0.08
C PRO A 496 12.35 -20.90 -0.48
N SER A 497 12.29 -21.21 -1.78
CA SER A 497 12.11 -22.59 -2.24
C SER A 497 13.37 -23.43 -2.02
N SER A 498 14.55 -22.84 -2.25
CA SER A 498 15.83 -23.47 -1.91
C SER A 498 16.03 -23.57 -0.40
N PHE A 499 15.62 -22.56 0.38
CA PHE A 499 15.66 -22.66 1.85
C PHE A 499 14.79 -23.83 2.36
N ASP A 500 13.54 -23.91 1.91
CA ASP A 500 12.59 -24.94 2.33
C ASP A 500 13.05 -26.36 1.97
N GLN A 501 13.63 -26.52 0.77
CA GLN A 501 14.09 -27.83 0.29
C GLN A 501 15.40 -28.28 0.95
N GLU A 502 16.30 -27.35 1.24
CA GLU A 502 17.69 -27.69 1.52
C GLU A 502 18.15 -27.37 2.94
N PHE A 503 17.45 -26.48 3.66
CA PHE A 503 17.88 -25.94 4.97
C PHE A 503 16.90 -26.18 6.12
N LEU A 504 15.67 -26.59 5.85
CA LEU A 504 14.73 -27.05 6.89
C LEU A 504 15.06 -28.44 7.45
N LEU A 505 15.98 -29.17 6.81
CA LEU A 505 16.47 -30.45 7.29
C LEU A 505 17.34 -30.28 8.55
N PRO A 506 17.42 -31.28 9.45
CA PRO A 506 18.36 -31.25 10.57
C PRO A 506 19.81 -31.10 10.07
N ASP A 507 20.50 -30.07 10.57
CA ASP A 507 21.91 -29.76 10.30
C ASP A 507 22.30 -29.84 8.81
N PRO A 508 21.75 -28.93 7.96
CA PRO A 508 21.88 -29.03 6.51
C PRO A 508 23.31 -28.83 6.00
N VAL A 509 24.16 -28.19 6.83
CA VAL A 509 25.60 -27.95 6.62
C VAL A 509 26.30 -28.05 7.97
N ALA A 510 26.97 -29.19 8.19
CA ALA A 510 27.63 -29.50 9.46
C ALA A 510 28.59 -28.38 9.88
N GLY A 511 28.46 -27.93 11.14
CA GLY A 511 29.34 -26.92 11.74
C GLY A 511 28.89 -25.46 11.57
N LEU A 512 27.74 -25.21 10.92
CA LEU A 512 27.12 -23.89 10.84
C LEU A 512 25.96 -23.73 11.84
N ARG A 513 25.70 -22.48 12.21
CA ARG A 513 24.41 -22.06 12.77
C ARG A 513 23.76 -21.10 11.81
N LEU A 514 22.46 -21.27 11.63
CA LEU A 514 21.70 -20.48 10.69
C LEU A 514 20.64 -19.63 11.38
N PHE A 515 20.43 -18.46 10.81
CA PHE A 515 19.25 -17.64 11.00
C PHE A 515 18.72 -17.25 9.63
N TYR A 516 17.49 -17.66 9.32
CA TYR A 516 16.79 -17.30 8.11
C TYR A 516 15.75 -16.22 8.38
N ASN A 517 15.87 -15.10 7.67
CA ASN A 517 14.87 -14.06 7.61
C ASN A 517 14.06 -14.22 6.32
N ALA A 518 12.81 -14.63 6.47
CA ALA A 518 11.88 -14.89 5.37
C ALA A 518 11.42 -13.60 4.67
N ALA A 519 11.41 -12.45 5.37
CA ALA A 519 10.96 -11.18 4.80
C ALA A 519 11.94 -10.61 3.77
N ILE A 520 13.24 -10.81 3.99
CA ILE A 520 14.30 -10.31 3.09
C ILE A 520 15.04 -11.42 2.34
N HIS A 521 14.59 -12.68 2.45
CA HIS A 521 15.18 -13.84 1.78
C HIS A 521 16.67 -14.01 2.08
N THR A 522 17.04 -13.85 3.36
CA THR A 522 18.44 -13.81 3.78
C THR A 522 18.73 -14.88 4.82
N LEU A 523 19.77 -15.66 4.58
CA LEU A 523 20.35 -16.64 5.49
C LEU A 523 21.64 -16.07 6.09
N ILE A 524 21.60 -15.74 7.37
CA ILE A 524 22.78 -15.41 8.16
C ILE A 524 23.38 -16.73 8.64
N LEU A 525 24.61 -17.00 8.21
CA LEU A 525 25.35 -18.21 8.56
C LEU A 525 26.51 -17.83 9.47
N ARG A 526 26.56 -18.47 10.65
CA ARG A 526 27.67 -18.34 11.58
C ARG A 526 28.52 -19.60 11.56
N MET A 527 29.81 -19.42 11.38
CA MET A 527 30.82 -20.47 11.52
C MET A 527 31.04 -20.78 13.01
N SER A 528 31.02 -22.06 13.38
CA SER A 528 31.29 -22.44 14.77
C SER A 528 32.78 -22.38 15.05
N THR A 529 33.22 -21.44 15.89
CA THR A 529 34.61 -21.40 16.35
C THR A 529 34.86 -22.44 17.46
N LEU A 530 36.13 -22.61 17.83
CA LEU A 530 36.52 -23.50 18.92
C LEU A 530 35.90 -23.02 20.24
N GLU A 531 35.96 -21.72 20.49
CA GLU A 531 35.43 -21.04 21.67
C GLU A 531 33.92 -21.24 21.79
N HIS A 532 33.16 -21.08 20.69
CA HIS A 532 31.72 -21.35 20.66
C HIS A 532 31.41 -22.78 21.12
N SER A 533 32.11 -23.74 20.52
CA SER A 533 31.87 -25.17 20.75
C SER A 533 32.26 -25.57 22.17
N GLN A 534 33.36 -25.03 22.69
CA GLN A 534 33.83 -25.28 24.05
C GLN A 534 32.90 -24.68 25.09
N VAL A 535 32.52 -23.41 24.96
CA VAL A 535 31.65 -22.75 25.94
C VAL A 535 30.29 -23.45 26.00
N ALA A 536 29.65 -23.70 24.85
CA ALA A 536 28.37 -24.41 24.80
C ALA A 536 28.48 -25.85 25.33
N GLY A 537 29.57 -26.56 25.00
CA GLY A 537 29.81 -27.94 25.43
C GLY A 537 30.12 -28.07 26.93
N GLN A 538 30.91 -27.15 27.50
CA GLN A 538 31.22 -27.16 28.93
C GLN A 538 29.99 -26.73 29.75
N LEU A 539 29.20 -25.76 29.27
CA LEU A 539 27.93 -25.42 29.90
C LEU A 539 26.95 -26.61 29.88
N HIS A 540 26.87 -27.33 28.76
CA HIS A 540 26.10 -28.58 28.69
C HIS A 540 26.58 -29.63 29.70
N THR A 541 27.90 -29.80 29.82
CA THR A 541 28.50 -30.75 30.78
C THR A 541 28.14 -30.37 32.21
N ALA A 542 28.25 -29.10 32.58
CA ALA A 542 27.89 -28.60 33.89
C ALA A 542 26.40 -28.86 34.22
N VAL A 543 25.50 -28.59 33.29
CA VAL A 543 24.05 -28.89 33.44
C VAL A 543 23.81 -30.40 33.60
N VAL A 544 24.46 -31.24 32.82
CA VAL A 544 24.33 -32.71 32.92
C VAL A 544 24.84 -33.24 34.26
N LEU A 545 25.95 -32.70 34.77
CA LEU A 545 26.49 -33.05 36.08
C LEU A 545 25.53 -32.64 37.20
N ALA A 546 24.97 -31.44 37.15
CA ALA A 546 23.98 -30.96 38.12
C ALA A 546 22.67 -31.78 38.09
N LEU A 547 22.30 -32.35 36.94
CA LEU A 547 21.14 -33.24 36.81
C LEU A 547 21.38 -34.68 37.27
N ARG A 548 22.65 -35.10 37.42
CA ARG A 548 23.00 -36.50 37.72
C ARG A 548 22.50 -36.97 39.10
N PRO A 549 22.65 -36.20 40.21
CA PRO A 549 22.11 -36.60 41.51
C PRO A 549 20.58 -36.78 41.52
N MET A 550 19.88 -36.09 40.62
CA MET A 550 18.42 -36.17 40.46
C MET A 550 17.98 -37.31 39.51
N GLU A 551 18.92 -38.07 38.93
CA GLU A 551 18.66 -39.09 37.88
C GLU A 551 17.96 -38.53 36.63
N LEU A 552 18.14 -37.24 36.34
CA LEU A 552 17.50 -36.54 35.23
C LEU A 552 18.42 -36.30 34.04
N SER A 553 19.72 -36.61 34.15
CA SER A 553 20.73 -36.35 33.12
C SER A 553 20.42 -37.01 31.76
N GLN A 554 19.75 -38.16 31.76
CA GLN A 554 19.33 -38.89 30.55
C GLN A 554 17.88 -38.55 30.11
N LYS A 555 17.26 -37.52 30.72
CA LYS A 555 15.87 -37.12 30.48
C LYS A 555 15.75 -35.80 29.72
N ILE A 556 16.85 -35.24 29.26
CA ILE A 556 16.89 -34.00 28.47
C ILE A 556 17.18 -34.30 27.00
N GLN A 557 16.61 -33.50 26.11
CA GLN A 557 16.94 -33.44 24.69
C GLN A 557 17.76 -32.17 24.43
N VAL A 558 18.80 -32.28 23.61
CA VAL A 558 19.66 -31.15 23.20
C VAL A 558 19.07 -30.50 21.94
N TYR A 559 19.09 -29.16 21.90
CA TYR A 559 18.52 -28.36 20.81
C TYR A 559 19.55 -27.57 19.98
N GLY A 560 20.84 -27.75 20.23
CA GLY A 560 21.88 -27.10 19.41
C GLY A 560 21.76 -27.50 17.93
N GLY A 561 21.73 -26.52 17.03
CA GLY A 561 21.59 -26.75 15.59
C GLY A 561 20.18 -27.18 15.13
N VAL A 562 19.17 -27.09 16.00
CA VAL A 562 17.78 -27.41 15.64
C VAL A 562 17.08 -26.16 15.11
N ASN A 563 16.39 -26.27 13.97
CA ASN A 563 15.60 -25.18 13.42
C ASN A 563 14.40 -24.87 14.33
N VAL A 564 14.39 -23.68 14.93
CA VAL A 564 13.30 -23.19 15.76
C VAL A 564 12.62 -22.00 15.05
N PRO A 565 11.29 -22.02 14.86
CA PRO A 565 10.56 -20.87 14.34
C PRO A 565 10.64 -19.69 15.33
N VAL A 566 10.92 -18.49 14.82
CA VAL A 566 11.06 -17.27 15.64
C VAL A 566 10.15 -16.12 15.18
N GLY A 567 8.99 -16.47 14.62
CA GLY A 567 7.96 -15.51 14.15
C GLY A 567 8.17 -15.06 12.70
N ASN A 568 7.12 -14.54 12.07
CA ASN A 568 7.14 -13.97 10.70
C ASN A 568 7.72 -14.88 9.60
N GLY A 569 7.67 -16.21 9.77
CA GLY A 569 8.28 -17.16 8.85
C GLY A 569 9.79 -17.35 9.02
N ASN A 570 10.41 -16.68 10.00
CA ASN A 570 11.84 -16.75 10.29
C ASN A 570 12.17 -18.04 11.08
N PHE A 571 13.39 -18.55 10.86
CA PHE A 571 13.93 -19.70 11.57
C PHE A 571 15.31 -19.39 12.14
N LYS A 572 15.60 -19.87 13.36
CA LYS A 572 16.92 -19.75 13.98
C LYS A 572 17.36 -21.07 14.57
N GLN A 573 18.66 -21.35 14.51
CA GLN A 573 19.30 -22.44 15.24
C GLN A 573 20.08 -21.90 16.44
N PRO A 574 19.79 -22.37 17.66
CA PRO A 574 20.58 -21.98 18.84
C PRO A 574 21.90 -22.77 18.89
N ASP A 575 22.85 -22.26 19.66
CA ASP A 575 24.14 -22.94 19.88
C ASP A 575 24.03 -24.18 20.72
N GLY A 576 23.22 -24.07 21.76
CA GLY A 576 22.83 -25.13 22.65
C GLY A 576 21.43 -24.89 23.17
N GLY A 577 20.96 -25.82 23.98
CA GLY A 577 19.66 -25.70 24.59
C GLY A 577 19.14 -27.03 25.04
N TRP A 578 18.13 -26.98 25.90
CA TRP A 578 17.57 -28.15 26.56
C TRP A 578 16.04 -28.11 26.54
N GLY A 579 15.46 -29.28 26.38
CA GLY A 579 14.03 -29.53 26.60
C GLY A 579 13.82 -30.96 27.09
N PRO A 580 12.56 -31.40 27.30
CA PRO A 580 12.30 -32.73 27.83
C PRO A 580 12.54 -33.78 26.75
N ALA A 581 13.20 -34.90 27.09
CA ALA A 581 13.38 -36.01 26.16
C ALA A 581 12.06 -36.75 25.84
N ARG A 582 11.08 -36.68 26.75
CA ARG A 582 9.72 -37.20 26.54
C ARG A 582 8.74 -36.05 26.42
N HIS A 583 8.10 -35.95 25.27
CA HIS A 583 7.13 -34.89 24.96
C HIS A 583 5.71 -35.27 25.35
N THR A 584 4.94 -34.28 25.79
CA THR A 584 3.50 -34.45 26.03
C THR A 584 2.76 -34.35 24.70
N ARG A 585 1.85 -35.29 24.44
CA ARG A 585 1.07 -35.32 23.19
C ARG A 585 0.25 -34.04 23.03
N GLY A 586 0.40 -33.37 21.89
CA GLY A 586 -0.29 -32.10 21.58
C GLY A 586 0.44 -30.83 22.03
N VAL A 587 1.60 -30.96 22.70
CA VAL A 587 2.47 -29.81 23.02
C VAL A 587 3.57 -29.71 21.95
N PRO A 588 3.81 -28.53 21.37
CA PRO A 588 4.89 -28.33 20.41
C PRO A 588 6.26 -28.73 20.95
N ILE A 589 7.03 -29.46 20.12
CA ILE A 589 8.42 -29.80 20.38
C ILE A 589 9.26 -28.54 20.11
N ARG A 590 9.71 -27.89 21.18
CA ARG A 590 10.56 -26.71 21.14
C ARG A 590 11.51 -26.74 22.35
N PRO A 591 12.67 -26.05 22.32
CA PRO A 591 13.49 -25.93 23.52
C PRO A 591 12.72 -25.20 24.62
N GLY A 592 13.00 -25.57 25.87
CA GLY A 592 12.56 -24.82 27.03
C GLY A 592 13.60 -23.78 27.45
N VAL A 593 14.87 -24.10 27.24
CA VAL A 593 16.01 -23.20 27.44
C VAL A 593 16.90 -23.24 26.20
N VAL A 594 17.37 -22.08 25.74
CA VAL A 594 18.35 -21.96 24.65
C VAL A 594 19.62 -21.29 25.13
N VAL A 595 20.73 -21.59 24.45
CA VAL A 595 22.04 -21.00 24.68
C VAL A 595 22.50 -20.33 23.40
N GLU A 596 22.96 -19.09 23.52
CA GLU A 596 23.61 -18.31 22.46
C GLU A 596 24.98 -17.86 22.97
N VAL A 597 26.04 -18.21 22.25
CA VAL A 597 27.41 -17.84 22.55
C VAL A 597 27.84 -16.82 21.52
N GLY A 598 28.52 -15.77 21.98
CA GLY A 598 29.08 -14.77 21.09
C GLY A 598 30.53 -14.44 21.41
N VAL A 599 31.39 -14.49 20.40
CA VAL A 599 32.81 -14.15 20.44
C VAL A 599 33.08 -12.84 19.69
N SER A 600 32.82 -12.77 18.38
CA SER A 600 33.17 -11.60 17.54
C SER A 600 32.06 -10.54 17.43
N GLU A 601 30.87 -10.83 17.96
CA GLU A 601 29.68 -9.99 17.81
C GLU A 601 29.79 -8.65 18.56
N PRO A 602 29.11 -7.59 18.07
CA PRO A 602 28.89 -6.40 18.87
C PRO A 602 28.09 -6.72 20.15
N GLU A 603 28.24 -5.86 21.15
CA GLU A 603 27.58 -6.05 22.46
C GLU A 603 26.04 -6.11 22.38
N THR A 604 25.45 -5.61 21.31
CA THR A 604 23.99 -5.56 21.07
C THR A 604 23.39 -6.87 20.57
N LYS A 605 24.17 -7.73 19.90
CA LYS A 605 23.61 -8.88 19.17
C LYS A 605 23.06 -9.98 20.07
N LEU A 606 23.80 -10.37 21.12
CA LEU A 606 23.36 -11.39 22.07
C LEU A 606 22.05 -10.99 22.80
N PRO A 607 21.90 -9.76 23.32
CA PRO A 607 20.61 -9.26 23.80
C PRO A 607 19.46 -9.37 22.78
N ASN A 608 19.71 -9.02 21.51
CA ASN A 608 18.70 -9.08 20.45
C ASN A 608 18.25 -10.52 20.17
N ASP A 609 19.19 -11.46 20.15
CA ASP A 609 18.90 -12.88 20.02
C ASP A 609 18.09 -13.39 21.22
N ALA A 610 18.49 -13.05 22.45
CA ALA A 610 17.77 -13.44 23.65
C ALA A 610 16.32 -12.93 23.67
N ARG A 611 16.09 -11.66 23.28
CA ARG A 611 14.75 -11.06 23.18
C ARG A 611 13.84 -11.83 22.23
N MET A 612 14.36 -12.17 21.06
CA MET A 612 13.61 -12.94 20.06
C MET A 612 13.26 -14.34 20.56
N TRP A 613 14.18 -14.97 21.30
CA TRP A 613 13.96 -16.29 21.87
C TRP A 613 12.82 -16.32 22.88
N VAL A 614 12.81 -15.39 23.85
CA VAL A 614 11.85 -15.42 24.95
C VAL A 614 10.50 -14.76 24.64
N ASP A 615 10.40 -14.02 23.54
CA ASP A 615 9.14 -13.39 23.11
C ASP A 615 8.05 -14.46 22.84
N PRO A 616 6.88 -14.35 23.50
CA PRO A 616 5.80 -15.34 23.42
C PRO A 616 5.09 -15.39 22.05
N VAL A 617 5.28 -14.38 21.19
CA VAL A 617 4.75 -14.35 19.83
C VAL A 617 5.80 -14.89 18.83
N ARG A 618 7.07 -14.95 19.23
CA ARG A 618 8.21 -15.36 18.40
C ARG A 618 8.75 -16.74 18.81
N GLY A 619 9.99 -16.80 19.33
CA GLY A 619 10.70 -18.04 19.64
C GLY A 619 10.05 -18.87 20.74
N GLN A 620 9.21 -18.25 21.58
CA GLN A 620 8.45 -18.91 22.64
C GLN A 620 9.32 -19.70 23.62
N VAL A 621 10.61 -19.42 23.78
CA VAL A 621 11.48 -20.13 24.72
C VAL A 621 11.24 -19.59 26.13
N ASP A 622 11.26 -20.47 27.13
CA ASP A 622 10.94 -20.08 28.51
C ASP A 622 12.12 -19.34 29.18
N MET A 623 13.36 -19.61 28.76
CA MET A 623 14.58 -18.86 29.15
C MET A 623 15.65 -18.90 28.05
N ALA A 624 16.34 -17.78 27.82
CA ALA A 624 17.56 -17.75 27.00
C ALA A 624 18.79 -17.49 27.87
N ILE A 625 19.91 -18.15 27.57
CA ILE A 625 21.21 -17.93 28.21
C ILE A 625 22.18 -17.41 27.16
N THR A 626 22.63 -16.17 27.32
CA THR A 626 23.65 -15.60 26.44
C THR A 626 25.01 -15.64 27.11
N VAL A 627 26.04 -16.05 26.38
CA VAL A 627 27.43 -16.10 26.86
C VAL A 627 28.32 -15.26 25.96
N LYS A 628 28.76 -14.09 26.43
CA LYS A 628 29.77 -13.29 25.74
C LYS A 628 31.17 -13.77 26.14
N VAL A 629 31.98 -14.11 25.15
CA VAL A 629 33.37 -14.54 25.31
C VAL A 629 34.29 -13.38 24.96
N ASN A 630 35.15 -12.98 25.89
CA ASN A 630 36.23 -12.03 25.62
C ASN A 630 37.58 -12.76 25.76
N PRO A 631 38.26 -13.08 24.64
CA PRO A 631 39.53 -13.80 24.68
C PRO A 631 40.72 -12.91 25.04
N ARG A 632 40.63 -11.57 24.88
CA ARG A 632 41.74 -10.64 25.19
C ARG A 632 41.90 -10.41 26.69
N GLU A 633 40.77 -10.33 27.38
CA GLU A 633 40.68 -10.30 28.82
C GLU A 633 39.90 -11.56 29.19
N PRO A 634 40.56 -12.71 29.46
CA PRO A 634 39.92 -14.03 29.58
C PRO A 634 38.70 -14.00 30.50
N GLN A 635 37.54 -13.71 29.90
CA GLN A 635 36.31 -13.38 30.58
C GLN A 635 35.14 -14.02 29.85
N LEU A 636 34.23 -14.61 30.63
CA LEU A 636 32.94 -15.10 30.17
C LEU A 636 31.85 -14.34 30.91
N LYS A 637 30.94 -13.70 30.17
CA LYS A 637 29.76 -13.04 30.74
C LYS A 637 28.50 -13.80 30.37
N PHE A 638 27.82 -14.32 31.38
CA PHE A 638 26.54 -15.00 31.27
C PHE A 638 25.41 -14.06 31.66
N ASP A 639 24.41 -13.95 30.81
CA ASP A 639 23.13 -13.32 31.15
C ASP A 639 21.99 -14.32 30.88
N THR A 640 21.09 -14.49 31.86
CA THR A 640 19.84 -15.26 31.65
C THR A 640 18.70 -14.31 31.39
N TRP A 641 17.84 -14.63 30.44
CA TRP A 641 16.76 -13.76 29.98
C TRP A 641 15.42 -14.47 30.08
N GLU A 642 14.39 -13.72 30.49
CA GLU A 642 13.00 -14.16 30.56
C GLU A 642 12.05 -13.07 30.07
N TRP A 643 10.87 -13.47 29.58
CA TRP A 643 9.81 -12.54 29.22
C TRP A 643 9.01 -12.10 30.44
N ASP A 644 8.92 -10.80 30.67
CA ASP A 644 8.03 -10.22 31.67
C ASP A 644 6.69 -9.86 31.05
N SER A 645 5.64 -10.63 31.35
CA SER A 645 4.29 -10.38 30.85
C SER A 645 3.64 -9.11 31.43
N GLY A 646 4.12 -8.56 32.55
CA GLY A 646 3.59 -7.34 33.14
C GLY A 646 3.97 -6.08 32.36
N ILE A 647 5.19 -6.07 31.81
CA ILE A 647 5.74 -4.95 31.03
C ILE A 647 5.98 -5.29 29.55
N GLN A 648 5.57 -6.49 29.12
CA GLN A 648 5.62 -6.98 27.74
C GLN A 648 7.01 -6.83 27.11
N ARG A 649 8.06 -7.22 27.84
CA ARG A 649 9.44 -7.20 27.32
C ARG A 649 10.30 -8.28 27.92
N ALA A 650 11.36 -8.67 27.19
CA ALA A 650 12.42 -9.49 27.75
C ALA A 650 13.27 -8.67 28.73
N HIS A 651 13.79 -9.33 29.76
CA HIS A 651 14.70 -8.73 30.72
C HIS A 651 15.72 -9.76 31.21
N VAL A 652 16.87 -9.26 31.66
CA VAL A 652 17.89 -10.08 32.30
C VAL A 652 17.43 -10.45 33.71
N THR A 653 17.40 -11.73 34.02
CA THR A 653 17.05 -12.27 35.35
C THR A 653 18.27 -12.54 36.21
N GLN A 654 19.40 -12.95 35.61
CA GLN A 654 20.67 -13.18 36.30
C GLN A 654 21.81 -12.72 35.40
N SER A 655 22.88 -12.21 36.02
CA SER A 655 24.13 -11.86 35.33
C SER A 655 25.32 -12.41 36.12
N CYS A 656 26.21 -13.13 35.44
CA CYS A 656 27.41 -13.72 36.01
C CYS A 656 28.61 -13.46 35.10
N VAL A 657 29.59 -12.74 35.62
CA VAL A 657 30.91 -12.58 35.03
C VAL A 657 31.89 -13.57 35.68
N ILE A 658 32.65 -14.27 34.84
CA ILE A 658 33.79 -15.11 35.18
C ILE A 658 35.05 -14.48 34.59
N GLU A 659 36.06 -14.21 35.40
CA GLU A 659 37.32 -13.58 34.98
C GLU A 659 38.51 -14.44 35.39
N THR A 660 39.42 -14.71 34.45
CA THR A 660 40.65 -15.45 34.67
C THR A 660 41.86 -14.54 34.48
N SER A 661 42.69 -14.41 35.52
CA SER A 661 43.94 -13.64 35.47
C SER A 661 45.08 -14.45 36.09
N GLY A 662 46.01 -14.91 35.25
CA GLY A 662 47.02 -15.91 35.66
C GLY A 662 46.36 -17.19 36.16
N ASP A 663 46.78 -17.70 37.32
CA ASP A 663 46.24 -18.93 37.93
C ASP A 663 44.93 -18.72 38.72
N LYS A 664 44.34 -17.51 38.68
CA LYS A 664 43.18 -17.16 39.50
C LYS A 664 41.95 -16.88 38.66
N THR A 665 40.92 -17.71 38.84
CA THR A 665 39.57 -17.51 38.27
C THR A 665 38.61 -16.99 39.35
N THR A 666 37.89 -15.91 39.04
CA THR A 666 36.85 -15.35 39.91
C THR A 666 35.48 -15.45 39.24
N VAL A 667 34.45 -15.69 40.04
CA VAL A 667 33.04 -15.80 39.61
C VAL A 667 32.24 -14.89 40.50
N SER A 668 31.42 -14.05 39.89
CA SER A 668 30.58 -13.07 40.60
C SER A 668 29.40 -13.70 41.33
N HIS A 669 28.55 -14.47 40.63
CA HIS A 669 27.33 -15.09 41.19
C HIS A 669 27.09 -16.49 40.59
N PRO A 670 26.44 -17.43 41.31
CA PRO A 670 25.99 -18.68 40.72
C PRO A 670 24.85 -18.44 39.71
N ILE A 671 24.64 -19.39 38.80
CA ILE A 671 23.55 -19.35 37.81
C ILE A 671 22.54 -20.44 38.16
N THR A 672 21.25 -20.07 38.21
CA THR A 672 20.15 -21.01 38.44
C THR A 672 19.30 -21.14 37.18
N ILE A 673 19.09 -22.37 36.72
CA ILE A 673 18.18 -22.70 35.62
C ILE A 673 16.98 -23.42 36.23
N PRO A 674 15.78 -22.79 36.23
CA PRO A 674 14.58 -23.42 36.77
C PRO A 674 14.28 -24.74 36.06
N LEU A 675 14.11 -25.82 36.84
CA LEU A 675 13.89 -27.16 36.30
C LEU A 675 12.60 -27.21 35.47
N LYS A 676 11.61 -26.40 35.85
CA LYS A 676 10.35 -26.24 35.11
C LYS A 676 10.53 -25.75 33.68
N TYR A 677 11.58 -24.99 33.36
CA TYR A 677 11.81 -24.51 32.01
C TYR A 677 12.32 -25.62 31.10
N ILE A 678 13.18 -26.52 31.60
CA ILE A 678 13.64 -27.68 30.82
C ILE A 678 12.56 -28.77 30.72
N PHE A 679 11.88 -29.10 31.82
CA PHE A 679 10.99 -30.27 31.87
C PHE A 679 9.49 -29.94 31.72
N ARG A 680 9.12 -28.66 31.67
CA ARG A 680 7.74 -28.17 31.55
C ARG A 680 6.79 -28.70 32.63
N ARG A 681 7.34 -28.92 33.83
CA ARG A 681 6.60 -29.33 35.03
C ARG A 681 7.30 -28.82 36.27
N SER A 682 6.58 -28.74 37.38
CA SER A 682 7.20 -28.43 38.66
C SER A 682 8.16 -29.57 39.10
N PRO A 683 9.23 -29.25 39.85
CA PRO A 683 10.10 -30.25 40.45
C PRO A 683 9.35 -31.19 41.39
N ASP A 684 9.73 -32.47 41.41
CA ASP A 684 9.22 -33.46 42.37
C ASP A 684 10.02 -33.40 43.68
N ILE A 685 9.52 -32.62 44.65
CA ILE A 685 10.18 -32.34 45.93
C ILE A 685 10.02 -33.55 46.88
N PRO A 686 11.08 -33.98 47.61
CA PRO A 686 12.37 -33.31 47.81
C PRO A 686 13.49 -33.78 46.88
N ARG A 687 13.19 -34.64 45.90
CA ARG A 687 14.21 -35.30 45.07
C ARG A 687 14.76 -34.40 43.98
N GLU A 688 13.95 -33.47 43.48
CA GLU A 688 14.29 -32.58 42.40
C GLU A 688 14.31 -31.12 42.84
N THR A 689 15.30 -30.37 42.36
CA THR A 689 15.49 -28.94 42.61
C THR A 689 15.85 -28.24 41.30
N ASP A 690 15.85 -26.91 41.31
CA ASP A 690 16.40 -26.15 40.19
C ASP A 690 17.88 -26.48 39.98
N ILE A 691 18.35 -26.34 38.73
CA ILE A 691 19.72 -26.64 38.34
C ILE A 691 20.57 -25.44 38.73
N ARG A 692 21.43 -25.60 39.72
CA ARG A 692 22.27 -24.52 40.23
C ARG A 692 23.72 -24.81 39.86
N LEU A 693 24.30 -23.96 39.02
CA LEU A 693 25.72 -23.98 38.68
C LEU A 693 26.43 -23.13 39.74
N GLU A 694 27.08 -23.81 40.67
CA GLU A 694 27.79 -23.17 41.77
C GLU A 694 29.11 -22.58 41.29
N LYS A 695 29.74 -21.78 42.15
CA LYS A 695 31.01 -21.12 41.85
C LYS A 695 32.08 -22.09 41.32
N GLN A 696 32.18 -23.29 41.89
CA GLN A 696 33.19 -24.26 41.45
C GLN A 696 32.88 -24.81 40.05
N ASP A 697 31.60 -25.11 39.75
CA ASP A 697 31.19 -25.60 38.42
C ASP A 697 31.54 -24.59 37.32
N LEU A 698 31.33 -23.30 37.61
CA LEU A 698 31.63 -22.19 36.71
C LEU A 698 33.14 -21.95 36.54
N ILE A 699 33.93 -22.15 37.60
CA ILE A 699 35.40 -22.13 37.52
C ILE A 699 35.89 -23.29 36.65
N ASP A 700 35.44 -24.51 36.92
CA ASP A 700 35.87 -25.71 36.18
C ASP A 700 35.52 -25.57 34.69
N MET A 701 34.32 -25.07 34.38
CA MET A 701 33.88 -24.76 33.01
C MET A 701 34.82 -23.73 32.35
N ALA A 702 35.14 -22.62 33.03
CA ALA A 702 36.01 -21.58 32.46
C ALA A 702 37.45 -22.05 32.28
N THR A 703 38.00 -22.82 33.23
CA THR A 703 39.33 -23.44 33.10
C THR A 703 39.39 -24.33 31.87
N MET A 704 38.40 -25.19 31.66
CA MET A 704 38.34 -26.06 30.48
C MET A 704 38.13 -25.31 29.15
N VAL A 705 37.57 -24.10 29.18
CA VAL A 705 37.46 -23.23 27.99
C VAL A 705 38.82 -22.61 27.64
N TRP A 706 39.65 -22.27 28.62
CA TRP A 706 40.92 -21.57 28.40
C TRP A 706 42.16 -22.46 28.29
N GLU A 707 42.12 -23.73 28.75
CA GLU A 707 43.28 -24.64 28.76
C GLU A 707 43.57 -25.38 27.43
N VAL A 708 42.87 -25.06 26.34
CA VAL A 708 42.92 -25.82 25.07
C VAL A 708 43.83 -25.20 24.02
#